data_AF-A0A523RFA1-F1
#
_entry.id   AF-A0A523RFA1-F1
#
_cell.length_a   1.000
_cell.length_b   1.000
_cell.length_c   1.000
_cell.angle_alpha   90.00
_cell.angle_beta   90.00
_cell.angle_gamma   90.00
#
_symmetry.space_group_name_H-M   'P 1'
#
loop_
_entity.id
_entity.type
_entity.pdbx_description
1 polymer ?
#
loop_
_entity_poly.entity_id
_entity_poly.type
_entity_poly.pdbx_seq_one_letter_code
_entity_poly.pdbx_strand_id
1 'polypeptide(L)'
;MKKITRFGMFIFFLLTTISFSLISFSLLDNWIALLGDWTFYALFIFYLLSIEEFYKFAKNGKRSELSDFVALLFFFFLIFFISKDVFTSIMGAFSIYLWFGIAELKDYPVLNKILIISLVTYNVIFISGIISSIINNPIVVNTAFSFSFWIILGLGFILFGRKYIVIWRFMSPQYLTLFLYILAWLAIVFINQYTPLNFVSNKSLLFNTFSPWELIFNVYTILIMINWVIYFISGRVLDFLLGIKPVHDEKILELIEEIKLDIGIKTKVKVGIGKYPILNAMAYGSFLDKRIALIVEDLNEIPIDELKGIVAHELAHTKGRHTLILTFITTGDLLFRLLLGFPATYYDYTFGNPKLPFVLFILINLLIYVILFMFVRILEGKADAKAKNTGYANELVKALYNLESFYATGREIGLNTMLLCDEKINNDNEMLNFLNTADYLNKSIVKPKRISLISNLVNSHPPTYHRIVAILDNKLTPTKEMLLPFICLKRSKQRYYGNLFEHARGKFKEIASDKFREHFEIQNIATLMHDLKRRELYKLEIEKDFIFKNKITNERFLGKLKNIQFKDDVCDTDEYIVKNLNNNKIYNLVSSKYTKSEISLKDHYYIKKEGILKLVNVEINPNKKKLDFYFVDNDGHEILKPLKETKLPNPISLIESFSGKDIFFNNKGKTLIIKCSNVKISEVFKESELIFDEIPQNGEKIKVSYALKDLIIKPKVISITIKKSDIYRESEQRILNWLVENQTRTYFYLKKPVNNFEIGYLKDFKFYPKSAKNSQDEPQTNLFSYVNVKNIFGKDVKIPYKSLEGLSFETDTAYIQRKAETSLFSKLGYIFLKKFKPDKIFYLNKV
;
A
#
# COMPACT_ATOMS: atom_id res chain seq x y z
N MET A 1 5.04 -24.44 17.13
CA MET A 1 4.15 -25.22 18.03
C MET A 1 4.20 -26.69 17.64
N LYS A 2 4.28 -27.61 18.60
CA LYS A 2 4.23 -29.06 18.34
C LYS A 2 2.84 -29.44 17.83
N LYS A 3 2.76 -30.53 17.05
CA LYS A 3 1.50 -30.99 16.43
C LYS A 3 0.39 -31.21 17.46
N ILE A 4 0.70 -31.89 18.56
CA ILE A 4 -0.25 -32.18 19.66
C ILE A 4 -0.88 -30.90 20.21
N THR A 5 -0.07 -29.87 20.47
CA THR A 5 -0.56 -28.59 20.99
C THR A 5 -1.53 -27.91 20.03
N ARG A 6 -1.26 -27.97 18.71
CA ARG A 6 -2.17 -27.38 17.71
C ARG A 6 -3.50 -28.14 17.60
N PHE A 7 -3.46 -29.47 17.68
CA PHE A 7 -4.69 -30.29 17.70
C PHE A 7 -5.48 -30.09 18.99
N GLY A 8 -4.81 -29.93 20.14
CA GLY A 8 -5.46 -29.56 21.40
C GLY A 8 -6.20 -28.22 21.29
N MET A 9 -5.58 -27.20 20.68
CA MET A 9 -6.25 -25.92 20.42
C MET A 9 -7.44 -26.05 19.46
N PHE A 10 -7.33 -26.90 18.44
CA PHE A 10 -8.43 -27.16 17.50
C PHE A 10 -9.62 -27.83 18.19
N ILE A 11 -9.36 -28.85 19.02
CA ILE A 11 -10.40 -29.52 19.83
C ILE A 11 -11.03 -28.53 20.81
N PHE A 12 -10.21 -27.71 21.47
CA PHE A 12 -10.71 -26.66 22.36
C PHE A 12 -11.62 -25.67 21.62
N PHE A 13 -11.22 -25.22 20.42
CA PHE A 13 -12.06 -24.35 19.58
C PHE A 13 -13.40 -24.99 19.19
N LEU A 14 -13.40 -26.28 18.83
CA LEU A 14 -14.64 -27.02 18.56
C LEU A 14 -15.53 -27.13 19.80
N LEU A 15 -14.95 -27.46 20.96
CA LEU A 15 -15.69 -27.58 22.21
C LEU A 15 -16.30 -26.24 22.62
N THR A 16 -15.52 -25.14 22.57
CA THR A 16 -16.03 -23.81 22.95
C THR A 16 -17.12 -23.33 22.02
N THR A 17 -17.02 -23.60 20.72
CA THR A 17 -18.04 -23.19 19.73
C THR A 17 -19.30 -24.04 19.84
N ILE A 18 -19.18 -25.34 20.11
CA ILE A 18 -20.33 -26.22 20.41
C ILE A 18 -21.01 -25.76 21.71
N SER A 19 -20.27 -25.54 22.80
CA SER A 19 -20.82 -25.03 24.05
C SER A 19 -21.50 -23.68 23.88
N PHE A 20 -20.89 -22.75 23.13
CA PHE A 20 -21.48 -21.44 22.84
C PHE A 20 -22.77 -21.57 22.02
N SER A 21 -22.80 -22.47 21.03
CA SER A 21 -24.01 -22.74 20.24
C SER A 21 -25.13 -23.30 21.11
N LEU A 22 -24.83 -24.29 21.98
CA LEU A 22 -25.81 -24.90 22.89
C LEU A 22 -26.38 -23.89 23.89
N ILE A 23 -25.53 -23.01 24.44
CA ILE A 23 -25.96 -21.93 25.33
C ILE A 23 -26.84 -20.94 24.58
N SER A 24 -26.42 -20.50 23.39
CA SER A 24 -27.21 -19.56 22.58
C SER A 24 -28.56 -20.14 22.20
N PHE A 25 -28.59 -21.42 21.83
CA PHE A 25 -29.79 -22.17 21.51
C PHE A 25 -30.73 -22.34 22.71
N SER A 26 -30.19 -22.53 23.93
CA SER A 26 -31.00 -22.59 25.15
C SER A 26 -31.61 -21.25 25.57
N LEU A 27 -31.06 -20.13 25.07
CA LEU A 27 -31.51 -18.76 25.37
C LEU A 27 -32.51 -18.20 24.35
N LEU A 28 -32.78 -18.94 23.26
CA LEU A 28 -33.69 -18.51 22.19
C LEU A 28 -35.06 -19.15 22.37
N ASP A 29 -36.05 -18.34 22.78
CA ASP A 29 -37.43 -18.77 23.02
C ASP A 29 -38.15 -19.30 21.76
N ASN A 30 -37.67 -18.98 20.55
CA ASN A 30 -38.31 -19.39 19.30
C ASN A 30 -37.30 -19.75 18.21
N TRP A 31 -37.02 -21.05 18.07
CA TRP A 31 -36.05 -21.61 17.13
C TRP A 31 -36.46 -21.45 15.66
N ILE A 32 -37.76 -21.34 15.39
CA ILE A 32 -38.30 -21.16 14.04
C ILE A 32 -37.88 -19.79 13.48
N ALA A 33 -37.72 -18.79 14.34
CA ALA A 33 -37.26 -17.46 13.93
C ALA A 33 -35.83 -17.46 13.37
N LEU A 34 -34.97 -18.40 13.82
CA LEU A 34 -33.59 -18.53 13.33
C LEU A 34 -33.52 -18.98 11.87
N LEU A 35 -34.49 -19.80 11.42
CA LEU A 35 -34.56 -20.26 10.04
C LEU A 35 -34.90 -19.12 9.06
N GLY A 36 -35.51 -18.03 9.54
CA GLY A 36 -35.77 -16.84 8.74
C GLY A 36 -34.61 -15.83 8.71
N ASP A 37 -33.62 -15.98 9.57
CA ASP A 37 -32.55 -15.00 9.75
C ASP A 37 -31.34 -15.31 8.85
N TRP A 38 -31.15 -14.50 7.80
CA TRP A 38 -30.01 -14.65 6.88
C TRP A 38 -28.64 -14.57 7.60
N THR A 39 -28.56 -13.86 8.73
CA THR A 39 -27.30 -13.71 9.48
C THR A 39 -26.88 -15.00 10.15
N PHE A 40 -27.82 -15.85 10.53
CA PHE A 40 -27.55 -17.20 11.04
C PHE A 40 -26.87 -18.07 9.97
N TYR A 41 -27.40 -18.08 8.74
CA TYR A 41 -26.80 -18.82 7.63
C TYR A 41 -25.40 -18.31 7.27
N ALA A 42 -25.21 -16.99 7.27
CA ALA A 42 -23.91 -16.38 7.04
C ALA A 42 -22.89 -16.81 8.12
N LEU A 43 -23.26 -16.72 9.40
CA LEU A 43 -22.44 -17.19 10.52
C LEU A 43 -22.10 -18.67 10.38
N PHE A 44 -23.08 -19.52 10.07
CA PHE A 44 -22.88 -20.96 9.90
C PHE A 44 -21.87 -21.28 8.79
N ILE A 45 -21.97 -20.61 7.64
CA ILE A 45 -21.01 -20.78 6.53
C ILE A 45 -19.59 -20.41 6.98
N PHE A 46 -19.41 -19.24 7.62
CA PHE A 46 -18.08 -18.81 8.05
C PHE A 46 -17.53 -19.60 9.24
N TYR A 47 -18.40 -20.19 10.06
CA TYR A 47 -18.02 -21.14 11.09
C TYR A 47 -17.47 -22.44 10.49
N LEU A 48 -18.14 -23.01 9.49
CA LEU A 48 -17.63 -24.20 8.78
C LEU A 48 -16.28 -23.92 8.10
N LEU A 49 -16.14 -22.74 7.48
CA LEU A 49 -14.87 -22.32 6.88
C LEU A 49 -13.78 -22.12 7.94
N SER A 50 -14.10 -21.57 9.11
CA SER A 50 -13.10 -21.38 10.18
C SER A 50 -12.65 -22.69 10.80
N ILE A 51 -13.55 -23.68 10.96
CA ILE A 51 -13.20 -25.05 11.34
C ILE A 51 -12.22 -25.66 10.34
N GLU A 52 -12.49 -25.53 9.04
CA GLU A 52 -11.62 -26.07 8.00
C GLU A 52 -10.24 -25.42 8.03
N GLU A 53 -10.16 -24.09 8.15
CA GLU A 53 -8.91 -23.35 8.29
C GLU A 53 -8.11 -23.77 9.52
N PHE A 54 -8.77 -23.91 10.68
CA PHE A 54 -8.10 -24.33 11.92
C PHE A 54 -7.63 -25.79 11.82
N TYR A 55 -8.44 -26.69 11.25
CA TYR A 55 -8.02 -28.07 11.00
C TYR A 55 -6.77 -28.12 10.09
N LYS A 56 -6.74 -27.32 9.01
CA LYS A 56 -5.57 -27.22 8.13
C LYS A 56 -4.35 -26.68 8.89
N PHE A 57 -4.53 -25.65 9.72
CA PHE A 57 -3.47 -25.15 10.59
C PHE A 57 -2.96 -26.22 11.57
N ALA A 58 -3.85 -26.98 12.21
CA ALA A 58 -3.49 -28.03 13.15
C ALA A 58 -2.69 -29.15 12.46
N LYS A 59 -3.16 -29.60 11.29
CA LYS A 59 -2.53 -30.64 10.48
C LYS A 59 -1.18 -30.20 9.90
N ASN A 60 -1.14 -29.05 9.23
CA ASN A 60 -0.01 -28.62 8.41
C ASN A 60 0.98 -27.72 9.18
N GLY A 61 0.55 -27.10 10.28
CA GLY A 61 1.40 -26.20 11.06
C GLY A 61 1.62 -24.81 10.49
N LYS A 62 0.88 -24.48 9.44
CA LYS A 62 0.89 -23.18 8.78
C LYS A 62 -0.57 -22.77 8.54
N ARG A 63 -0.88 -21.50 8.80
CA ARG A 63 -2.14 -20.88 8.37
C ARG A 63 -2.18 -20.84 6.84
N SER A 64 -3.37 -20.93 6.26
CA SER A 64 -3.53 -20.73 4.82
C SER A 64 -3.31 -19.26 4.45
N GLU A 65 -3.16 -18.96 3.15
CA GLU A 65 -2.90 -17.60 2.68
C GLU A 65 -4.07 -16.63 2.95
N LEU A 66 -5.30 -17.14 3.06
CA LEU A 66 -6.51 -16.33 3.31
C LEU A 66 -7.18 -16.61 4.66
N SER A 67 -6.50 -17.34 5.56
CA SER A 67 -7.03 -17.69 6.88
C SER A 67 -7.47 -16.47 7.69
N ASP A 68 -6.75 -15.36 7.57
CA ASP A 68 -7.00 -14.14 8.33
C ASP A 68 -8.32 -13.47 7.90
N PHE A 69 -8.65 -13.54 6.61
CA PHE A 69 -9.90 -13.02 6.07
C PHE A 69 -11.11 -13.86 6.51
N VAL A 70 -10.95 -15.19 6.55
CA VAL A 70 -11.97 -16.11 7.08
C VAL A 70 -12.22 -15.84 8.56
N ALA A 71 -11.16 -15.64 9.36
CA ALA A 71 -11.28 -15.32 10.78
C ALA A 71 -12.02 -13.99 11.00
N LEU A 72 -11.66 -12.94 10.26
CA LEU A 72 -12.34 -11.64 10.34
C LEU A 72 -13.83 -11.75 10.00
N LEU A 73 -14.19 -12.45 8.92
CA LEU A 73 -15.60 -12.64 8.53
C LEU A 73 -16.36 -13.49 9.55
N PHE A 74 -15.75 -14.54 10.08
CA PHE A 74 -16.36 -15.35 11.15
C PHE A 74 -16.68 -14.50 12.38
N PHE A 75 -15.71 -13.73 12.91
CA PHE A 75 -15.96 -12.87 14.07
C PHE A 75 -16.96 -11.76 13.76
N PHE A 76 -16.92 -11.19 12.55
CA PHE A 76 -17.90 -10.20 12.11
C PHE A 76 -19.32 -10.76 12.17
N PHE A 77 -19.59 -11.90 11.51
CA PHE A 77 -20.93 -12.48 11.50
C PHE A 77 -21.35 -13.04 12.85
N LEU A 78 -20.41 -13.50 13.69
CA LEU A 78 -20.69 -13.94 15.05
C LEU A 78 -21.23 -12.78 15.90
N ILE A 79 -20.53 -11.65 15.86
CA ILE A 79 -20.95 -10.46 16.61
C ILE A 79 -22.22 -9.89 16.00
N PHE A 80 -22.32 -9.82 14.66
CA PHE A 80 -23.49 -9.27 13.97
C PHE A 80 -24.76 -10.07 14.21
N PHE A 81 -24.64 -11.39 14.32
CA PHE A 81 -25.75 -12.26 14.66
C PHE A 81 -26.34 -11.90 16.03
N ILE A 82 -25.50 -11.55 17.01
CA ILE A 82 -25.89 -11.22 18.39
C ILE A 82 -26.34 -9.75 18.51
N SER A 83 -25.54 -8.81 18.02
CA SER A 83 -25.76 -7.37 18.23
C SER A 83 -26.75 -6.75 17.24
N LYS A 84 -26.92 -7.38 16.06
CA LYS A 84 -27.59 -6.79 14.88
C LYS A 84 -27.05 -5.41 14.47
N ASP A 85 -25.88 -5.03 14.97
CA ASP A 85 -25.23 -3.76 14.70
C ASP A 85 -23.96 -3.98 13.87
N VAL A 86 -23.97 -3.46 12.65
CA VAL A 86 -22.85 -3.61 11.70
C VAL A 86 -21.59 -2.97 12.27
N PHE A 87 -21.73 -1.83 12.95
CA PHE A 87 -20.59 -1.05 13.42
C PHE A 87 -19.81 -1.77 14.54
N THR A 88 -20.52 -2.23 15.57
CA THR A 88 -19.97 -3.05 16.66
C THR A 88 -19.34 -4.34 16.14
N SER A 89 -19.93 -4.93 15.09
CA SER A 89 -19.43 -6.15 14.47
C SER A 89 -18.09 -5.95 13.75
N ILE A 90 -17.95 -4.84 13.01
CA ILE A 90 -16.67 -4.48 12.39
C ILE A 90 -15.60 -4.26 13.47
N MET A 91 -15.91 -3.43 14.47
CA MET A 91 -14.95 -3.06 15.51
C MET A 91 -14.51 -4.28 16.34
N GLY A 92 -15.45 -5.16 16.71
CA GLY A 92 -15.13 -6.37 17.45
C GLY A 92 -14.36 -7.40 16.64
N ALA A 93 -14.68 -7.59 15.35
CA ALA A 93 -13.93 -8.50 14.48
C ALA A 93 -12.45 -8.08 14.36
N PHE A 94 -12.20 -6.79 14.11
CA PHE A 94 -10.83 -6.27 14.07
C PHE A 94 -10.16 -6.31 15.45
N SER A 95 -10.88 -5.97 16.53
CA SER A 95 -10.36 -6.04 17.89
C SER A 95 -9.83 -7.43 18.25
N ILE A 96 -10.63 -8.47 18.01
CA ILE A 96 -10.25 -9.87 18.28
C ILE A 96 -9.06 -10.27 17.40
N TYR A 97 -9.08 -9.89 16.12
CA TYR A 97 -8.01 -10.24 15.19
C TYR A 97 -6.66 -9.56 15.51
N LEU A 98 -6.68 -8.31 15.96
CA LEU A 98 -5.47 -7.53 16.26
C LEU A 98 -4.62 -8.14 17.37
N TRP A 99 -5.21 -8.88 18.31
CA TRP A 99 -4.45 -9.63 19.33
C TRP A 99 -3.44 -10.61 18.70
N PHE A 100 -3.85 -11.31 17.64
CA PHE A 100 -2.96 -12.21 16.91
C PHE A 100 -1.89 -11.43 16.14
N GLY A 101 -2.29 -10.32 15.50
CA GLY A 101 -1.37 -9.45 14.76
C GLY A 101 -0.25 -8.87 15.63
N ILE A 102 -0.56 -8.44 16.85
CA ILE A 102 0.42 -7.91 17.82
C ILE A 102 1.42 -9.00 18.21
N ALA A 103 0.95 -10.23 18.46
CA ALA A 103 1.82 -11.34 18.81
C ALA A 103 2.76 -11.73 17.65
N GLU A 104 2.24 -11.72 16.42
CA GLU A 104 3.00 -12.04 15.21
C GLU A 104 4.06 -10.97 14.90
N LEU A 105 3.67 -9.70 14.99
CA LEU A 105 4.49 -8.55 14.59
C LEU A 105 5.29 -7.96 15.76
N LYS A 106 5.46 -8.69 16.87
CA LYS A 106 6.23 -8.25 18.06
C LYS A 106 7.67 -7.79 17.76
N ASP A 107 8.28 -8.31 16.69
CA ASP A 107 9.64 -7.93 16.30
C ASP A 107 9.70 -6.62 15.49
N TYR A 108 8.55 -6.08 15.05
CA TYR A 108 8.47 -4.87 14.22
C TYR A 108 8.24 -3.66 15.12
N PRO A 109 9.26 -2.84 15.39
CA PRO A 109 9.21 -1.87 16.49
C PRO A 109 8.15 -0.77 16.31
N VAL A 110 7.88 -0.36 15.08
CA VAL A 110 6.88 0.68 14.76
C VAL A 110 5.51 0.05 14.56
N LEU A 111 5.40 -0.95 13.68
CA LEU A 111 4.14 -1.60 13.36
C LEU A 111 3.47 -2.25 14.59
N ASN A 112 4.24 -2.88 15.47
CA ASN A 112 3.71 -3.46 16.70
C ASN A 112 3.02 -2.41 17.59
N LYS A 113 3.64 -1.25 17.75
CA LYS A 113 3.07 -0.14 18.55
C LYS A 113 1.80 0.41 17.90
N ILE A 114 1.78 0.59 16.57
CA ILE A 114 0.58 1.03 15.84
C ILE A 114 -0.58 0.03 16.03
N LEU A 115 -0.29 -1.27 16.00
CA LEU A 115 -1.30 -2.30 16.23
C LEU A 115 -1.80 -2.31 17.67
N ILE A 116 -0.95 -2.04 18.66
CA ILE A 116 -1.37 -1.87 20.06
C ILE A 116 -2.31 -0.67 20.21
N ILE A 117 -1.98 0.48 19.60
CA ILE A 117 -2.86 1.66 19.59
C ILE A 117 -4.24 1.28 19.02
N SER A 118 -4.24 0.66 17.84
CA SER A 118 -5.46 0.24 17.15
C SER A 118 -6.27 -0.76 17.98
N LEU A 119 -5.60 -1.72 18.62
CA LEU A 119 -6.24 -2.72 19.48
C LEU A 119 -6.97 -2.05 20.65
N VAL A 120 -6.29 -1.17 21.39
CA VAL A 120 -6.89 -0.50 22.55
C VAL A 120 -8.08 0.34 22.11
N THR A 121 -7.92 1.14 21.04
CA THR A 121 -9.01 1.98 20.51
C THR A 121 -10.20 1.14 20.07
N TYR A 122 -9.99 0.06 19.32
CA TYR A 122 -11.08 -0.80 18.85
C TYR A 122 -11.74 -1.57 19.98
N ASN A 123 -10.99 -1.99 21.01
CA ASN A 123 -11.58 -2.62 22.21
C ASN A 123 -12.49 -1.66 22.96
N VAL A 124 -12.07 -0.40 23.15
CA VAL A 124 -12.91 0.61 23.81
C VAL A 124 -14.22 0.77 23.04
N ILE A 125 -14.16 0.96 21.72
CA ILE A 125 -15.38 1.09 20.89
C ILE A 125 -16.23 -0.18 20.93
N PHE A 126 -15.61 -1.36 20.82
CA PHE A 126 -16.31 -2.63 20.79
C PHE A 126 -17.04 -2.94 22.10
N ILE A 127 -16.36 -2.79 23.25
CA ILE A 127 -16.96 -2.99 24.57
C ILE A 127 -18.10 -1.99 24.79
N SER A 128 -17.91 -0.73 24.40
CA SER A 128 -18.96 0.28 24.41
C SER A 128 -20.14 -0.07 23.51
N GLY A 129 -19.90 -0.70 22.35
CA GLY A 129 -20.93 -1.24 21.46
C GLY A 129 -21.75 -2.35 22.09
N ILE A 130 -21.11 -3.29 22.79
CA ILE A 130 -21.80 -4.34 23.55
C ILE A 130 -22.67 -3.72 24.66
N ILE A 131 -22.09 -2.85 25.48
CA ILE A 131 -22.81 -2.16 26.57
C ILE A 131 -24.02 -1.38 26.01
N SER A 132 -23.81 -0.69 24.90
CA SER A 132 -24.84 0.07 24.20
C SER A 132 -25.98 -0.82 23.71
N SER A 133 -25.66 -2.01 23.18
CA SER A 133 -26.66 -3.00 22.76
C SER A 133 -27.45 -3.56 23.94
N ILE A 134 -26.82 -3.76 25.10
CA ILE A 134 -27.48 -4.25 26.32
C ILE A 134 -28.42 -3.20 26.91
N ILE A 135 -27.99 -1.93 26.95
CA ILE A 135 -28.78 -0.81 27.49
C ILE A 135 -29.83 -0.32 26.48
N ASN A 136 -29.78 -0.81 25.23
CA ASN A 136 -30.58 -0.33 24.10
C ASN A 136 -30.47 1.20 23.89
N ASN A 137 -29.26 1.74 24.10
CA ASN A 137 -28.98 3.17 23.97
C ASN A 137 -27.61 3.39 23.28
N PRO A 138 -27.55 4.05 22.11
CA PRO A 138 -26.33 4.25 21.34
C PRO A 138 -25.33 5.24 21.97
N ILE A 139 -25.68 5.94 23.05
CA ILE A 139 -24.84 7.00 23.61
C ILE A 139 -23.43 6.52 23.97
N VAL A 140 -23.30 5.34 24.58
CA VAL A 140 -22.02 4.81 25.05
C VAL A 140 -21.07 4.53 23.87
N VAL A 141 -21.57 3.90 22.79
CA VAL A 141 -20.76 3.60 21.61
C VAL A 141 -20.45 4.86 20.79
N ASN A 142 -21.41 5.78 20.70
CA ASN A 142 -21.22 7.07 20.03
C ASN A 142 -20.16 7.91 20.74
N THR A 143 -20.19 7.96 22.07
CA THR A 143 -19.16 8.65 22.87
C THR A 143 -17.80 8.00 22.71
N ALA A 144 -17.72 6.67 22.82
CA ALA A 144 -16.46 5.94 22.63
C ALA A 144 -15.84 6.22 21.25
N PHE A 145 -16.65 6.24 20.19
CA PHE A 145 -16.17 6.60 18.86
C PHE A 145 -15.74 8.07 18.76
N SER A 146 -16.56 8.99 19.26
CA SER A 146 -16.29 10.43 19.20
C SER A 146 -14.97 10.81 19.90
N PHE A 147 -14.60 10.05 20.93
CA PHE A 147 -13.36 10.21 21.66
C PHE A 147 -12.22 9.26 21.24
N SER A 148 -12.48 8.33 20.32
CA SER A 148 -11.49 7.33 19.86
C SER A 148 -10.21 7.94 19.31
N PHE A 149 -10.33 9.08 18.62
CA PHE A 149 -9.20 9.84 18.12
C PHE A 149 -8.26 10.32 19.24
N TRP A 150 -8.80 10.76 20.38
CA TRP A 150 -8.01 11.19 21.54
C TRP A 150 -7.30 10.03 22.21
N ILE A 151 -7.92 8.83 22.19
CA ILE A 151 -7.28 7.59 22.63
C ILE A 151 -6.06 7.29 21.74
N ILE A 152 -6.22 7.35 20.41
CA ILE A 152 -5.13 7.16 19.46
C ILE A 152 -4.00 8.16 19.73
N LEU A 153 -4.36 9.43 19.94
CA LEU A 153 -3.40 10.50 20.21
C LEU A 153 -2.62 10.25 21.52
N GLY A 154 -3.33 9.97 22.61
CA GLY A 154 -2.72 9.71 23.92
C GLY A 154 -1.81 8.48 23.91
N LEU A 155 -2.28 7.38 23.32
CA LEU A 155 -1.47 6.16 23.18
C LEU A 155 -0.27 6.35 22.26
N GLY A 156 -0.41 7.17 21.22
CA GLY A 156 0.71 7.57 20.37
C GLY A 156 1.83 8.22 21.17
N PHE A 157 1.50 9.18 22.04
CA PHE A 157 2.49 9.79 22.95
C PHE A 157 3.07 8.79 23.96
N ILE A 158 2.24 7.90 24.53
CA ILE A 158 2.72 6.88 25.48
C ILE A 158 3.71 5.91 24.82
N LEU A 159 3.44 5.47 23.59
CA LEU A 159 4.22 4.41 22.94
C LEU A 159 5.42 4.92 22.13
N PHE A 160 5.34 6.12 21.55
CA PHE A 160 6.40 6.71 20.72
C PHE A 160 7.11 7.89 21.40
N GLY A 161 6.60 8.38 22.54
CA GLY A 161 7.23 9.46 23.31
C GLY A 161 7.37 10.75 22.51
N ARG A 162 8.53 11.42 22.65
CA ARG A 162 8.83 12.68 21.94
C ARG A 162 8.79 12.54 20.42
N LYS A 163 8.99 11.35 19.86
CA LYS A 163 8.95 11.13 18.40
C LYS A 163 7.54 11.36 17.84
N TYR A 164 6.51 11.03 18.63
CA TYR A 164 5.12 11.29 18.25
C TYR A 164 4.79 12.78 18.19
N ILE A 165 5.54 13.62 18.92
CA ILE A 165 5.37 15.08 18.85
C ILE A 165 5.53 15.55 17.41
N VAL A 166 6.49 15.00 16.66
CA VAL A 166 6.72 15.38 15.26
C VAL A 166 5.48 15.12 14.41
N ILE A 167 4.89 13.92 14.52
CA ILE A 167 3.65 13.59 13.81
C ILE A 167 2.48 14.47 14.26
N TRP A 168 2.33 14.65 15.57
CA TRP A 168 1.28 15.50 16.12
C TRP A 168 1.40 16.95 15.63
N ARG A 169 2.63 17.46 15.56
CA ARG A 169 2.94 18.79 15.01
C ARG A 169 2.53 18.87 13.55
N PHE A 170 2.94 17.94 12.69
CA PHE A 170 2.56 17.98 11.28
C PHE A 170 1.05 17.86 11.02
N MET A 171 0.30 17.29 11.96
CA MET A 171 -1.16 17.14 11.88
C MET A 171 -1.92 18.24 12.68
N SER A 172 -1.22 19.26 13.20
CA SER A 172 -1.68 20.09 14.32
C SER A 172 -2.89 21.01 14.10
N PRO A 173 -3.12 21.64 12.93
CA PRO A 173 -4.21 22.62 12.81
C PRO A 173 -5.58 21.98 13.03
N GLN A 174 -5.82 20.80 12.45
CA GLN A 174 -7.11 20.12 12.51
C GLN A 174 -7.40 19.59 13.93
N TYR A 175 -6.38 19.14 14.65
CA TYR A 175 -6.54 18.66 16.03
C TYR A 175 -6.79 19.78 17.02
N LEU A 176 -6.17 20.95 16.81
CA LEU A 176 -6.50 22.13 17.59
C LEU A 176 -7.97 22.51 17.38
N THR A 177 -8.43 22.52 16.14
CA THR A 177 -9.85 22.77 15.83
C THR A 177 -10.76 21.75 16.52
N LEU A 178 -10.43 20.45 16.43
CA LEU A 178 -11.20 19.39 17.10
C LEU A 178 -11.21 19.55 18.62
N PHE A 179 -10.07 19.91 19.23
CA PHE A 179 -9.94 20.18 20.65
C PHE A 179 -10.83 21.34 21.08
N LEU A 180 -10.78 22.45 20.35
CA LEU A 180 -11.59 23.63 20.62
C LEU A 180 -13.08 23.36 20.43
N TYR A 181 -13.45 22.47 19.51
CA TYR A 181 -14.83 22.02 19.36
C TYR A 181 -15.31 21.21 20.58
N ILE A 182 -14.45 20.39 21.18
CA ILE A 182 -14.79 19.71 22.45
C ILE A 182 -14.97 20.73 23.57
N LEU A 183 -14.04 21.69 23.70
CA LEU A 183 -14.15 22.72 24.73
C LEU A 183 -15.43 23.56 24.56
N ALA A 184 -15.81 23.86 23.31
CA ALA A 184 -17.06 24.53 23.00
C ALA A 184 -18.27 23.70 23.46
N TRP A 185 -18.29 22.41 23.16
CA TRP A 185 -19.35 21.50 23.60
C TRP A 185 -19.42 21.39 25.13
N LEU A 186 -18.28 21.26 25.80
CA LEU A 186 -18.23 21.22 27.27
C LEU A 186 -18.76 22.52 27.89
N ALA A 187 -18.41 23.67 27.31
CA ALA A 187 -18.94 24.95 27.73
C ALA A 187 -20.47 25.02 27.55
N ILE A 188 -20.99 24.59 26.40
CA ILE A 188 -22.44 24.53 26.13
C ILE A 188 -23.16 23.65 27.16
N VAL A 189 -22.65 22.45 27.42
CA VAL A 189 -23.23 21.52 28.40
C VAL A 189 -23.22 22.13 29.81
N PHE A 190 -22.10 22.72 30.21
CA PHE A 190 -21.98 23.37 31.52
C PHE A 190 -22.97 24.54 31.66
N ILE A 191 -23.06 25.40 30.64
CA ILE A 191 -23.95 26.56 30.69
C ILE A 191 -25.41 26.11 30.73
N ASN A 192 -25.81 25.12 29.93
CA ASN A 192 -27.15 24.53 29.97
C ASN A 192 -27.52 23.91 31.32
N GLN A 193 -26.53 23.35 32.03
CA GLN A 193 -26.77 22.69 33.31
C GLN A 193 -26.82 23.68 34.48
N TYR A 194 -26.03 24.76 34.44
CA TYR A 194 -25.79 25.64 35.59
C TYR A 194 -26.26 27.08 35.42
N THR A 195 -26.81 27.45 34.26
CA THR A 195 -27.34 28.80 34.02
C THR A 195 -28.76 28.74 33.45
N PRO A 196 -29.56 29.82 33.55
CA PRO A 196 -30.89 29.88 32.94
C PRO A 196 -30.86 30.01 31.40
N LEU A 197 -29.68 30.00 30.77
CA LEU A 197 -29.54 30.08 29.32
C LEU A 197 -29.68 28.68 28.71
N ASN A 198 -30.74 28.46 27.92
CA ASN A 198 -30.96 27.22 27.17
C ASN A 198 -30.31 27.30 25.78
N PHE A 199 -29.08 26.81 25.64
CA PHE A 199 -28.42 26.58 24.36
C PHE A 199 -29.11 25.40 23.67
N VAL A 200 -29.85 25.72 22.60
CA VAL A 200 -30.55 24.71 21.81
C VAL A 200 -29.58 24.12 20.79
N SER A 201 -29.09 22.92 21.07
CA SER A 201 -27.96 22.36 20.32
C SER A 201 -28.29 21.87 18.90
N ASN A 202 -29.56 21.67 18.52
CA ASN A 202 -29.90 20.99 17.26
C ASN A 202 -31.08 21.59 16.48
N LYS A 203 -31.52 22.83 16.76
CA LYS A 203 -32.56 23.48 15.94
C LYS A 203 -32.00 23.78 14.54
N SER A 204 -32.68 23.30 13.51
CA SER A 204 -32.42 23.64 12.10
C SER A 204 -33.06 24.97 11.73
N LEU A 205 -32.38 25.80 10.94
CA LEU A 205 -32.91 27.10 10.48
C LEU A 205 -34.14 26.97 9.57
N LEU A 206 -34.17 25.95 8.70
CA LEU A 206 -35.23 25.83 7.67
C LEU A 206 -36.59 25.40 8.27
N PHE A 207 -36.56 24.57 9.32
CA PHE A 207 -37.76 23.93 9.88
C PHE A 207 -38.19 24.47 11.25
N ASN A 208 -37.49 25.47 11.81
CA ASN A 208 -37.81 26.04 13.11
C ASN A 208 -37.74 27.57 13.09
N THR A 209 -38.54 28.21 13.95
CA THR A 209 -38.40 29.64 14.24
C THR A 209 -37.32 29.86 15.30
N PHE A 210 -36.59 30.98 15.16
CA PHE A 210 -35.51 31.37 16.06
C PHE A 210 -35.80 32.72 16.68
N SER A 211 -35.52 32.85 17.98
CA SER A 211 -35.24 34.17 18.55
C SER A 211 -33.80 34.60 18.22
N PRO A 212 -33.48 35.90 18.21
CA PRO A 212 -32.10 36.38 18.00
C PRO A 212 -31.11 35.75 18.98
N TRP A 213 -31.51 35.55 20.23
CA TRP A 213 -30.69 34.90 21.26
C TRP A 213 -30.47 33.41 20.98
N GLU A 214 -31.51 32.69 20.54
CA GLU A 214 -31.39 31.28 20.17
C GLU A 214 -30.45 31.07 18.98
N LEU A 215 -30.41 32.01 18.03
CA LEU A 215 -29.51 31.93 16.88
C LEU A 215 -28.05 32.17 17.26
N ILE A 216 -27.80 33.14 18.15
CA ILE A 216 -26.45 33.46 18.65
C ILE A 216 -25.89 32.28 19.45
N PHE A 217 -26.70 31.69 20.33
CA PHE A 217 -26.30 30.57 21.19
C PHE A 217 -26.45 29.18 20.55
N ASN A 218 -26.72 29.13 19.24
CA ASN A 218 -26.73 27.88 18.50
C ASN A 218 -25.30 27.33 18.31
N VAL A 219 -25.12 26.02 18.44
CA VAL A 219 -23.81 25.35 18.29
C VAL A 219 -23.14 25.65 16.95
N TYR A 220 -23.88 25.70 15.84
CA TYR A 220 -23.32 26.00 14.52
C TYR A 220 -22.74 27.42 14.47
N THR A 221 -23.45 28.40 15.04
CA THR A 221 -23.00 29.80 15.13
C THR A 221 -21.73 29.91 15.97
N ILE A 222 -21.68 29.23 17.12
CA ILE A 222 -20.51 29.20 18.00
C ILE A 222 -19.31 28.58 17.28
N LEU A 223 -19.50 27.45 16.59
CA LEU A 223 -18.43 26.79 15.82
C LEU A 223 -17.93 27.67 14.67
N ILE A 224 -18.81 28.42 14.01
CA ILE A 224 -18.44 29.41 12.99
C ILE A 224 -17.59 30.52 13.63
N MET A 225 -18.01 31.08 14.78
CA MET A 225 -17.22 32.11 15.48
C MET A 225 -15.84 31.58 15.88
N ILE A 226 -15.76 30.37 16.44
CA ILE A 226 -14.50 29.71 16.81
C ILE A 226 -13.60 29.52 15.57
N ASN A 227 -14.15 29.07 14.44
CA ASN A 227 -13.40 28.91 13.19
C ASN A 227 -12.73 30.23 12.76
N TRP A 228 -13.43 31.36 12.88
CA TRP A 228 -12.87 32.69 12.58
C TRP A 228 -11.82 33.13 13.60
N VAL A 229 -12.06 32.93 14.89
CA VAL A 229 -11.09 33.22 15.95
C VAL A 229 -9.79 32.44 15.70
N ILE A 230 -9.88 31.12 15.46
CA ILE A 230 -8.74 30.25 15.13
C ILE A 230 -8.00 30.81 13.91
N TYR A 231 -8.71 31.18 12.85
CA TYR A 231 -8.09 31.73 11.66
C TYR A 231 -7.22 32.96 11.96
N PHE A 232 -7.72 33.92 12.75
CA PHE A 232 -6.97 35.13 13.10
C PHE A 232 -5.78 34.87 14.02
N ILE A 233 -5.90 33.96 14.99
CA ILE A 233 -4.81 33.64 15.93
C ILE A 233 -3.84 32.56 15.43
N SER A 234 -4.18 31.89 14.33
CA SER A 234 -3.49 30.69 13.81
C SER A 234 -1.97 30.85 13.69
N GLY A 235 -1.49 32.03 13.30
CA GLY A 235 -0.05 32.29 13.14
C GLY A 235 0.75 32.01 14.41
N ARG A 236 0.37 32.62 15.54
CA ARG A 236 1.06 32.43 16.83
C ARG A 236 0.84 31.03 17.39
N VAL A 237 -0.36 30.49 17.22
CA VAL A 237 -0.67 29.16 17.74
C VAL A 237 0.14 28.09 17.02
N LEU A 238 0.27 28.20 15.69
CA LEU A 238 1.07 27.26 14.91
C LEU A 238 2.57 27.39 15.20
N ASP A 239 3.11 28.59 15.43
CA ASP A 239 4.50 28.73 15.88
C ASP A 239 4.76 27.90 17.14
N PHE A 240 3.88 28.03 18.13
CA PHE A 240 3.99 27.32 19.39
C PHE A 240 3.84 25.81 19.22
N LEU A 241 2.76 25.37 18.54
CA LEU A 241 2.48 23.94 18.33
C LEU A 241 3.61 23.28 17.56
N LEU A 242 4.03 23.87 16.44
CA LEU A 242 5.08 23.36 15.55
C LEU A 242 6.50 23.63 16.05
N GLY A 243 6.67 24.35 17.17
CA GLY A 243 7.99 24.72 17.68
C GLY A 243 8.83 25.52 16.68
N ILE A 244 8.19 26.39 15.90
CA ILE A 244 8.84 27.21 14.88
C ILE A 244 9.57 28.37 15.56
N LYS A 245 10.81 28.60 15.17
CA LYS A 245 11.66 29.69 15.66
C LYS A 245 11.94 30.68 14.53
N PRO A 246 12.16 31.98 14.80
CA PRO A 246 12.55 32.93 13.76
C PRO A 246 13.88 32.53 13.11
N VAL A 247 14.00 32.76 11.81
CA VAL A 247 15.26 32.60 11.07
C VAL A 247 16.08 33.89 11.17
N HIS A 248 17.39 33.73 11.39
CA HIS A 248 18.36 34.84 11.45
C HIS A 248 19.39 34.78 10.32
N ASP A 249 19.38 33.73 9.49
CA ASP A 249 20.27 33.60 8.34
C ASP A 249 19.88 34.60 7.25
N GLU A 250 20.74 35.59 7.01
CA GLU A 250 20.50 36.66 6.03
C GLU A 250 20.34 36.13 4.60
N LYS A 251 21.10 35.09 4.20
CA LYS A 251 21.01 34.54 2.84
C LYS A 251 19.64 33.91 2.58
N ILE A 252 19.12 33.19 3.57
CA ILE A 252 17.80 32.57 3.48
C ILE A 252 16.70 33.63 3.49
N LEU A 253 16.85 34.68 4.31
CA LEU A 253 15.90 35.79 4.36
C LEU A 253 15.86 36.57 3.04
N GLU A 254 17.02 36.88 2.45
CA GLU A 254 17.14 37.53 1.14
C GLU A 254 16.51 36.69 0.03
N LEU A 255 16.80 35.38 0.00
CA LEU A 255 16.22 34.44 -0.96
C LEU A 255 14.69 34.41 -0.88
N ILE A 256 14.14 34.31 0.34
CA ILE A 256 12.69 34.28 0.53
C ILE A 256 12.07 35.63 0.17
N GLU A 257 12.75 36.74 0.45
CA GLU A 257 12.31 38.08 0.09
C GLU A 257 12.23 38.26 -1.44
N GLU A 258 13.23 37.77 -2.19
CA GLU A 258 13.24 37.73 -3.66
C GLU A 258 12.03 36.97 -4.20
N ILE A 259 11.86 35.70 -3.78
CA ILE A 259 10.74 34.85 -4.23
C ILE A 259 9.38 35.48 -3.85
N LYS A 260 9.29 36.11 -2.67
CA LYS A 260 8.08 36.80 -2.22
C LYS A 260 7.71 37.95 -3.15
N LEU A 261 8.69 38.72 -3.61
CA LEU A 261 8.49 39.81 -4.56
C LEU A 261 8.06 39.26 -5.93
N ASP A 262 8.69 38.19 -6.42
CA ASP A 262 8.33 37.52 -7.68
C ASP A 262 6.88 37.01 -7.68
N ILE A 263 6.48 36.36 -6.59
CA ILE A 263 5.09 35.88 -6.39
C ILE A 263 4.09 37.06 -6.30
N GLY A 264 4.58 38.25 -5.96
CA GLY A 264 3.82 39.50 -5.94
C GLY A 264 3.21 39.82 -4.57
N ILE A 265 3.88 39.45 -3.48
CA ILE A 265 3.49 39.79 -2.10
C ILE A 265 4.32 40.99 -1.63
N LYS A 266 3.68 42.17 -1.49
CA LYS A 266 4.34 43.40 -1.03
C LYS A 266 4.45 43.55 0.49
N THR A 267 3.56 42.88 1.21
CA THR A 267 3.51 42.95 2.68
C THR A 267 4.59 42.08 3.32
N LYS A 268 5.00 42.42 4.55
CA LYS A 268 5.92 41.59 5.34
C LYS A 268 5.38 40.16 5.51
N VAL A 269 6.25 39.17 5.32
CA VAL A 269 6.03 37.76 5.65
C VAL A 269 7.07 37.39 6.70
N LYS A 270 6.64 36.82 7.82
CA LYS A 270 7.57 36.36 8.87
C LYS A 270 8.13 34.99 8.48
N VAL A 271 9.44 34.85 8.55
CA VAL A 271 10.14 33.60 8.22
C VAL A 271 10.54 32.90 9.51
N GLY A 272 10.16 31.64 9.62
CA GLY A 272 10.55 30.76 10.71
C GLY A 272 11.16 29.45 10.22
N ILE A 273 11.72 28.69 11.15
CA ILE A 273 12.28 27.36 10.94
C ILE A 273 11.79 26.40 12.02
N GLY A 274 11.40 25.20 11.58
CA GLY A 274 11.20 24.03 12.42
C GLY A 274 12.19 22.92 12.05
N LYS A 275 12.84 22.33 13.05
CA LYS A 275 13.85 21.28 12.86
C LYS A 275 13.21 19.89 12.68
N TYR A 276 13.21 19.37 11.46
CA TYR A 276 12.53 18.12 11.08
C TYR A 276 13.28 17.36 9.97
N PRO A 277 13.22 16.01 9.91
CA PRO A 277 14.01 15.19 8.98
C PRO A 277 13.46 15.16 7.53
N ILE A 278 12.76 16.22 7.10
CA ILE A 278 12.15 16.35 5.78
C ILE A 278 12.46 17.74 5.27
N LEU A 279 12.78 17.89 3.97
CA LEU A 279 12.81 19.19 3.30
C LEU A 279 11.39 19.59 2.88
N ASN A 280 10.79 20.56 3.58
CA ASN A 280 9.49 21.10 3.23
C ASN A 280 9.41 22.59 3.65
N ALA A 281 8.35 23.28 3.25
CA ALA A 281 7.97 24.55 3.85
C ALA A 281 6.46 24.59 4.03
N MET A 282 6.00 25.53 4.85
CA MET A 282 4.58 25.72 5.09
C MET A 282 4.28 27.21 5.17
N ALA A 283 3.37 27.68 4.34
CA ALA A 283 2.74 28.99 4.50
C ALA A 283 1.52 28.90 5.42
N TYR A 284 1.43 29.81 6.39
CA TYR A 284 0.36 29.80 7.38
C TYR A 284 0.07 31.19 7.94
N GLY A 285 -0.99 31.26 8.76
CA GLY A 285 -1.49 32.49 9.34
C GLY A 285 -2.64 33.11 8.57
N SER A 286 -3.18 34.18 9.14
CA SER A 286 -4.27 34.94 8.54
C SER A 286 -3.76 35.94 7.50
N PHE A 287 -4.67 36.55 6.76
CA PHE A 287 -4.31 37.61 5.82
C PHE A 287 -3.63 38.83 6.49
N LEU A 288 -3.79 38.98 7.82
CA LEU A 288 -3.16 40.02 8.65
C LEU A 288 -1.81 39.60 9.25
N ASP A 289 -1.54 38.30 9.37
CA ASP A 289 -0.32 37.74 9.97
C ASP A 289 0.26 36.66 9.04
N LYS A 290 0.91 37.08 7.96
CA LYS A 290 1.48 36.17 6.95
C LYS A 290 2.80 35.58 7.43
N ARG A 291 2.91 34.26 7.39
CA ARG A 291 4.09 33.53 7.87
C ARG A 291 4.46 32.41 6.92
N ILE A 292 5.74 32.09 6.89
CA ILE A 292 6.28 30.90 6.24
C ILE A 292 7.27 30.23 7.19
N ALA A 293 7.19 28.91 7.30
CA ALA A 293 8.13 28.11 8.07
C ALA A 293 8.87 27.15 7.15
N LEU A 294 10.20 27.17 7.23
CA LEU A 294 11.05 26.14 6.66
C LEU A 294 11.07 24.94 7.59
N ILE A 295 10.80 23.77 7.04
CA ILE A 295 10.78 22.49 7.74
C ILE A 295 11.97 21.73 7.20
N VAL A 296 13.06 21.67 7.96
CA VAL A 296 14.36 21.12 7.53
C VAL A 296 15.17 20.65 8.73
N GLU A 297 16.09 19.69 8.57
CA GLU A 297 16.91 19.21 9.69
C GLU A 297 18.01 20.24 10.01
N ASP A 298 18.68 20.69 8.95
CA ASP A 298 19.69 21.74 8.94
C ASP A 298 19.41 22.70 7.77
N LEU A 299 19.63 24.00 7.98
CA LEU A 299 19.55 25.02 6.92
C LEU A 299 20.70 24.92 5.92
N ASN A 300 21.85 24.39 6.37
CA ASN A 300 23.07 24.34 5.56
C ASN A 300 23.05 23.20 4.53
N GLU A 301 22.18 22.22 4.70
CA GLU A 301 22.11 21.01 3.85
C GLU A 301 20.98 21.08 2.81
N ILE A 302 20.40 22.27 2.60
CA ILE A 302 19.25 22.44 1.71
C ILE A 302 19.71 22.67 0.26
N PRO A 303 19.26 21.85 -0.71
CA PRO A 303 19.39 22.19 -2.12
C PRO A 303 18.61 23.48 -2.44
N ILE A 304 19.33 24.55 -2.77
CA ILE A 304 18.76 25.90 -2.96
C ILE A 304 17.65 25.91 -4.03
N ASP A 305 17.83 25.18 -5.13
CA ASP A 305 16.83 25.03 -6.19
C ASP A 305 15.51 24.48 -5.64
N GLU A 306 15.55 23.43 -4.83
CA GLU A 306 14.34 22.81 -4.27
C GLU A 306 13.67 23.74 -3.28
N LEU A 307 14.46 24.43 -2.45
CA LEU A 307 13.94 25.43 -1.52
C LEU A 307 13.20 26.53 -2.25
N LYS A 308 13.76 27.06 -3.35
CA LYS A 308 13.12 28.07 -4.21
C LYS A 308 11.75 27.58 -4.68
N GLY A 309 11.67 26.37 -5.22
CA GLY A 309 10.43 25.77 -5.71
C GLY A 309 9.37 25.61 -4.63
N ILE A 310 9.75 25.05 -3.47
CA ILE A 310 8.83 24.83 -2.35
C ILE A 310 8.36 26.17 -1.76
N VAL A 311 9.26 27.11 -1.53
CA VAL A 311 8.93 28.46 -1.00
C VAL A 311 8.02 29.21 -1.98
N ALA A 312 8.29 29.15 -3.29
CA ALA A 312 7.45 29.78 -4.30
C ALA A 312 6.01 29.22 -4.28
N HIS A 313 5.86 27.89 -4.15
CA HIS A 313 4.58 27.22 -4.01
C HIS A 313 3.82 27.67 -2.74
N GLU A 314 4.48 27.64 -1.59
CA GLU A 314 3.87 28.04 -0.32
C GLU A 314 3.50 29.54 -0.29
N LEU A 315 4.35 30.41 -0.83
CA LEU A 315 4.02 31.83 -0.98
C LEU A 315 2.89 32.04 -1.99
N ALA A 316 2.74 31.20 -3.01
CA ALA A 316 1.58 31.24 -3.88
C ALA A 316 0.26 30.96 -3.12
N HIS A 317 0.26 30.05 -2.13
CA HIS A 317 -0.89 29.88 -1.22
C HIS A 317 -1.21 31.17 -0.45
N THR A 318 -0.17 31.83 0.08
CA THR A 318 -0.31 33.12 0.79
C THR A 318 -0.88 34.20 -0.13
N LYS A 319 -0.38 34.30 -1.37
CA LYS A 319 -0.85 35.28 -2.36
C LYS A 319 -2.30 35.01 -2.76
N GLY A 320 -2.67 33.75 -2.96
CA GLY A 320 -4.03 33.31 -3.30
C GLY A 320 -5.01 33.37 -2.13
N ARG A 321 -4.54 33.69 -0.92
CA ARG A 321 -5.34 33.70 0.33
C ARG A 321 -6.05 32.36 0.55
N HIS A 322 -5.38 31.25 0.23
CA HIS A 322 -6.00 29.91 0.26
C HIS A 322 -6.50 29.52 1.66
N THR A 323 -5.82 29.94 2.72
CA THR A 323 -6.27 29.74 4.11
C THR A 323 -7.60 30.46 4.39
N LEU A 324 -7.78 31.69 3.91
CA LEU A 324 -9.04 32.43 4.02
C LEU A 324 -10.18 31.75 3.26
N ILE A 325 -9.91 31.28 2.03
CA ILE A 325 -10.89 30.54 1.22
C ILE A 325 -11.33 29.28 1.97
N LEU A 326 -10.38 28.55 2.57
CA LEU A 326 -10.70 27.36 3.36
C LEU A 326 -11.55 27.70 4.59
N THR A 327 -11.26 28.80 5.29
CA THR A 327 -12.10 29.32 6.38
C THR A 327 -13.55 29.55 5.92
N PHE A 328 -13.74 30.19 4.76
CA PHE A 328 -15.07 30.39 4.18
C PHE A 328 -15.76 29.10 3.77
N ILE A 329 -15.04 28.12 3.21
CA ILE A 329 -15.59 26.81 2.87
C ILE A 329 -16.09 26.10 4.14
N THR A 330 -15.29 26.11 5.22
CA THR A 330 -15.69 25.55 6.52
C THR A 330 -16.92 26.27 7.08
N THR A 331 -16.98 27.61 7.00
CA THR A 331 -18.17 28.37 7.38
C THR A 331 -19.39 27.99 6.54
N GLY A 332 -19.23 27.81 5.22
CA GLY A 332 -20.29 27.36 4.32
C GLY A 332 -20.82 25.97 4.67
N ASP A 333 -19.93 25.01 5.00
CA ASP A 333 -20.31 23.67 5.46
C ASP A 333 -21.13 23.74 6.77
N LEU A 334 -20.67 24.52 7.76
CA LEU A 334 -21.40 24.70 9.02
C LEU A 334 -22.75 25.39 8.82
N LEU A 335 -22.85 26.38 7.92
CA LEU A 335 -24.12 27.03 7.56
C LEU A 335 -25.06 26.06 6.87
N PHE A 336 -24.56 25.23 5.94
CA PHE A 336 -25.36 24.20 5.28
C PHE A 336 -25.91 23.19 6.28
N ARG A 337 -25.09 22.79 7.26
CA ARG A 337 -25.52 21.91 8.37
C ARG A 337 -26.56 22.57 9.26
N LEU A 338 -26.39 23.85 9.61
CA LEU A 338 -27.38 24.64 10.35
C LEU A 338 -28.73 24.72 9.60
N LEU A 339 -28.69 24.96 8.27
CA LEU A 339 -29.89 25.04 7.45
C LEU A 339 -30.70 23.74 7.51
N LEU A 340 -30.03 22.59 7.34
CA LEU A 340 -30.68 21.27 7.30
C LEU A 340 -30.87 20.59 8.66
N GLY A 341 -30.23 21.09 9.72
CA GLY A 341 -30.16 20.42 11.02
C GLY A 341 -29.30 19.15 11.01
N PHE A 342 -28.29 19.08 10.14
CA PHE A 342 -27.34 17.98 10.13
C PHE A 342 -26.31 18.16 11.25
N PRO A 343 -25.92 17.10 11.99
CA PRO A 343 -24.96 17.23 13.07
C PRO A 343 -23.68 17.95 12.63
N ALA A 344 -23.13 18.81 13.49
CA ALA A 344 -21.93 19.56 13.16
C ALA A 344 -20.67 18.67 13.22
N THR A 345 -20.59 17.84 14.26
CA THR A 345 -19.43 17.04 14.62
C THR A 345 -19.86 15.66 15.15
N TYR A 346 -18.90 14.78 15.44
CA TYR A 346 -19.19 13.53 16.14
C TYR A 346 -19.69 13.77 17.58
N TYR A 347 -19.27 14.86 18.21
CA TYR A 347 -19.62 15.20 19.60
C TYR A 347 -21.10 15.52 19.81
N ASP A 348 -21.81 15.90 18.74
CA ASP A 348 -23.26 16.07 18.74
C ASP A 348 -24.00 14.79 19.19
N TYR A 349 -23.44 13.61 18.91
CA TYR A 349 -23.99 12.32 19.35
C TYR A 349 -23.62 11.95 20.80
N THR A 350 -22.72 12.70 21.42
CA THR A 350 -22.34 12.54 22.84
C THR A 350 -23.09 13.51 23.73
N PHE A 351 -23.11 14.80 23.35
CA PHE A 351 -23.63 15.89 24.17
C PHE A 351 -24.98 16.42 23.68
N GLY A 352 -25.43 16.01 22.50
CA GLY A 352 -26.72 16.38 21.92
C GLY A 352 -27.59 15.15 21.63
N ASN A 353 -28.69 15.39 20.90
CA ASN A 353 -29.61 14.33 20.49
C ASN A 353 -29.99 14.50 19.00
N PRO A 354 -29.07 14.15 18.08
CA PRO A 354 -29.28 14.33 16.65
C PRO A 354 -30.31 13.33 16.10
N LYS A 355 -31.16 13.78 15.16
CA LYS A 355 -32.16 12.92 14.49
C LYS A 355 -31.53 11.97 13.46
N LEU A 356 -30.39 12.36 12.88
CA LEU A 356 -29.70 11.57 11.86
C LEU A 356 -29.01 10.37 12.53
N PRO A 357 -29.13 9.13 12.01
CA PRO A 357 -28.39 7.99 12.56
C PRO A 357 -26.87 8.15 12.39
N PHE A 358 -26.10 7.70 13.39
CA PHE A 358 -24.65 7.88 13.44
C PHE A 358 -23.88 7.30 12.23
N VAL A 359 -24.24 6.09 11.81
CA VAL A 359 -23.62 5.43 10.65
C VAL A 359 -23.88 6.23 9.36
N LEU A 360 -25.12 6.73 9.19
CA LEU A 360 -25.47 7.56 8.04
C LEU A 360 -24.70 8.88 8.05
N PHE A 361 -24.50 9.47 9.24
CA PHE A 361 -23.65 10.64 9.41
C PHE A 361 -22.19 10.38 9.03
N ILE A 362 -21.60 9.24 9.39
CA ILE A 362 -20.24 8.87 8.95
C ILE A 362 -20.19 8.80 7.41
N LEU A 363 -21.17 8.17 6.76
CA LEU A 363 -21.21 8.03 5.30
C LEU A 363 -21.37 9.39 4.59
N ILE A 364 -22.25 10.26 5.10
CA ILE A 364 -22.43 11.62 4.57
C ILE A 364 -21.15 12.45 4.74
N ASN A 365 -20.49 12.38 5.91
CA ASN A 365 -19.22 13.09 6.10
C ASN A 365 -18.11 12.57 5.21
N LEU A 366 -18.06 11.26 4.92
CA LEU A 366 -17.11 10.72 3.94
C LEU A 366 -17.35 11.29 2.54
N LEU A 367 -18.61 11.47 2.14
CA LEU A 367 -18.96 12.11 0.87
C LEU A 367 -18.60 13.61 0.85
N ILE A 368 -18.97 14.35 1.90
CA ILE A 368 -18.63 15.77 2.06
C ILE A 368 -17.11 15.94 2.04
N TYR A 369 -16.38 15.07 2.72
CA TYR A 369 -14.92 15.07 2.74
C TYR A 369 -14.32 14.95 1.33
N VAL A 370 -14.82 14.03 0.50
CA VAL A 370 -14.38 13.89 -0.90
C VAL A 370 -14.64 15.19 -1.68
N ILE A 371 -15.77 15.87 -1.44
CA ILE A 371 -16.11 17.15 -2.07
C ILE A 371 -15.19 18.29 -1.58
N LEU A 372 -14.95 18.39 -0.27
CA LEU A 372 -14.05 19.41 0.28
C LEU A 372 -12.62 19.25 -0.26
N PHE A 373 -12.15 18.00 -0.40
CA PHE A 373 -10.84 17.72 -0.95
C PHE A 373 -10.72 18.09 -2.44
N MET A 374 -11.82 18.05 -3.19
CA MET A 374 -11.83 18.60 -4.55
C MET A 374 -11.51 20.10 -4.56
N PHE A 375 -12.03 20.89 -3.61
CA PHE A 375 -11.67 22.31 -3.50
C PHE A 375 -10.21 22.50 -3.09
N VAL A 376 -9.72 21.75 -2.09
CA VAL A 376 -8.31 21.79 -1.67
C VAL A 376 -7.38 21.54 -2.85
N ARG A 377 -7.65 20.51 -3.66
CA ARG A 377 -6.86 20.21 -4.88
C ARG A 377 -6.88 21.31 -5.93
N ILE A 378 -7.99 22.04 -6.07
CA ILE A 378 -8.04 23.19 -6.97
C ILE A 378 -7.12 24.31 -6.45
N LEU A 379 -7.05 24.51 -5.13
CA LEU A 379 -6.15 25.48 -4.51
C LEU A 379 -4.69 25.06 -4.68
N GLU A 380 -4.38 23.78 -4.53
CA GLU A 380 -3.05 23.21 -4.83
C GLU A 380 -2.63 23.49 -6.29
N GLY A 381 -3.48 23.14 -7.26
CA GLY A 381 -3.19 23.40 -8.67
C GLY A 381 -3.07 24.88 -9.01
N LYS A 382 -3.76 25.78 -8.27
CA LYS A 382 -3.60 27.24 -8.40
C LYS A 382 -2.25 27.71 -7.86
N ALA A 383 -1.77 27.12 -6.76
CA ALA A 383 -0.44 27.43 -6.21
C ALA A 383 0.66 26.93 -7.15
N ASP A 384 0.56 25.67 -7.63
CA ASP A 384 1.46 25.10 -8.64
C ASP A 384 1.50 25.99 -9.90
N ALA A 385 0.33 26.41 -10.40
CA ALA A 385 0.22 27.27 -11.57
C ALA A 385 0.81 28.68 -11.34
N LYS A 386 0.75 29.21 -10.12
CA LYS A 386 1.33 30.52 -9.81
C LYS A 386 2.85 30.42 -9.70
N ALA A 387 3.38 29.41 -9.00
CA ALA A 387 4.81 29.17 -8.88
C ALA A 387 5.48 28.93 -10.25
N LYS A 388 4.84 28.14 -11.14
CA LYS A 388 5.38 27.94 -12.49
C LYS A 388 5.36 29.23 -13.32
N ASN A 389 4.30 30.04 -13.23
CA ASN A 389 4.16 31.27 -14.01
C ASN A 389 5.13 32.37 -13.57
N THR A 390 5.71 32.24 -12.36
CA THR A 390 6.77 33.13 -11.86
C THR A 390 8.17 32.59 -12.09
N GLY A 391 8.33 31.46 -12.81
CA GLY A 391 9.63 30.93 -13.21
C GLY A 391 10.13 29.72 -12.43
N TYR A 392 9.47 29.31 -11.34
CA TYR A 392 9.97 28.26 -10.43
C TYR A 392 9.51 26.82 -10.79
N ALA A 393 9.26 26.56 -12.08
CA ALA A 393 8.65 25.30 -12.52
C ALA A 393 9.59 24.10 -12.35
N ASN A 394 10.87 24.25 -12.71
CA ASN A 394 11.85 23.16 -12.68
C ASN A 394 12.24 22.84 -11.23
N GLU A 395 12.46 23.88 -10.44
CA GLU A 395 12.72 23.89 -9.01
C GLU A 395 11.65 23.11 -8.24
N LEU A 396 10.37 23.43 -8.50
CA LEU A 396 9.25 22.76 -7.86
C LEU A 396 9.17 21.28 -8.26
N VAL A 397 9.45 20.94 -9.52
CA VAL A 397 9.49 19.54 -9.98
C VAL A 397 10.65 18.77 -9.34
N LYS A 398 11.84 19.37 -9.21
CA LYS A 398 12.98 18.77 -8.48
C LYS A 398 12.60 18.48 -7.03
N ALA A 399 11.90 19.40 -6.37
CA ALA A 399 11.43 19.22 -5.00
C ALA A 399 10.37 18.11 -4.87
N LEU A 400 9.38 18.07 -5.77
CA LEU A 400 8.35 17.02 -5.78
C LEU A 400 8.94 15.63 -6.01
N TYR A 401 9.96 15.53 -6.85
CA TYR A 401 10.68 14.26 -7.07
C TYR A 401 11.45 13.81 -5.82
N ASN A 402 12.12 14.74 -5.12
CA ASN A 402 12.79 14.44 -3.85
C ASN A 402 11.80 13.97 -2.78
N LEU A 403 10.71 14.72 -2.57
CA LEU A 403 9.67 14.39 -1.60
C LEU A 403 9.05 13.01 -1.85
N GLU A 404 8.68 12.70 -3.09
CA GLU A 404 8.15 11.36 -3.42
C GLU A 404 9.18 10.25 -3.18
N SER A 405 10.47 10.52 -3.40
CA SER A 405 11.55 9.57 -3.15
C SER A 405 11.75 9.33 -1.66
N PHE A 406 11.68 10.38 -0.84
CA PHE A 406 11.70 10.28 0.62
C PHE A 406 10.52 9.44 1.15
N TYR A 407 9.30 9.69 0.64
CA TYR A 407 8.10 8.93 1.01
C TYR A 407 7.99 7.55 0.33
N ALA A 408 8.86 7.20 -0.61
CA ALA A 408 8.93 5.84 -1.16
C ALA A 408 9.37 4.84 -0.08
N THR A 409 10.21 5.31 0.85
CA THR A 409 10.66 4.56 2.02
C THR A 409 9.54 4.40 3.05
N GLY A 410 9.42 3.21 3.64
CA GLY A 410 8.66 3.07 4.88
C GLY A 410 7.17 3.41 4.79
N ARG A 411 6.55 3.28 3.60
CA ARG A 411 5.10 3.43 3.39
C ARG A 411 4.35 2.25 4.03
N GLU A 412 4.37 2.16 5.36
CA GLU A 412 3.52 1.26 6.13
C GLU A 412 2.25 2.02 6.52
N ILE A 413 1.10 1.60 5.96
CA ILE A 413 -0.22 2.08 6.40
C ILE A 413 -0.36 3.62 6.32
N GLY A 414 0.19 4.24 5.28
CA GLY A 414 0.02 5.68 5.03
C GLY A 414 0.79 6.63 5.98
N LEU A 415 1.65 6.09 6.85
CA LEU A 415 2.58 6.86 7.68
C LEU A 415 4.02 6.57 7.24
N ASN A 416 4.88 7.59 7.23
CA ASN A 416 6.31 7.38 7.00
C ASN A 416 6.95 6.90 8.31
N THR A 417 7.36 5.62 8.35
CA THR A 417 7.96 4.99 9.53
C THR A 417 9.26 5.67 9.98
N MET A 418 9.97 6.36 9.08
CA MET A 418 11.17 7.13 9.40
C MET A 418 10.90 8.25 10.43
N LEU A 419 9.67 8.78 10.49
CA LEU A 419 9.27 9.76 11.51
C LEU A 419 9.06 9.15 12.90
N LEU A 420 8.99 7.82 12.99
CA LEU A 420 8.69 7.07 14.21
C LEU A 420 9.89 6.28 14.75
N CYS A 421 11.04 6.35 14.09
CA CYS A 421 12.26 5.64 14.48
C CYS A 421 13.52 6.50 14.30
N ASP A 422 14.64 6.06 14.89
CA ASP A 422 15.93 6.77 14.78
C ASP A 422 16.75 6.35 13.56
N GLU A 423 16.40 5.21 12.95
CA GLU A 423 17.12 4.69 11.79
C GLU A 423 16.86 5.58 10.57
N LYS A 424 17.92 6.18 10.03
CA LYS A 424 17.89 6.92 8.75
C LYS A 424 18.07 5.96 7.58
N ILE A 425 17.57 6.36 6.42
CA ILE A 425 17.83 5.63 5.19
C ILE A 425 19.33 5.66 4.85
N ASN A 426 19.87 4.55 4.37
CA ASN A 426 21.25 4.52 3.87
C ASN A 426 21.31 4.98 2.40
N ASN A 427 22.50 5.43 1.96
CA ASN A 427 22.68 5.97 0.60
C ASN A 427 22.28 4.95 -0.50
N ASP A 428 22.55 3.67 -0.28
CA ASP A 428 22.24 2.58 -1.22
C ASP A 428 20.71 2.47 -1.46
N ASN A 429 19.92 2.43 -0.40
CA ASN A 429 18.46 2.36 -0.48
C ASN A 429 17.85 3.69 -0.92
N GLU A 430 18.45 4.81 -0.54
CA GLU A 430 18.06 6.14 -1.02
C GLU A 430 18.19 6.20 -2.54
N MET A 431 19.32 5.78 -3.10
CA MET A 431 19.53 5.73 -4.55
C MET A 431 18.51 4.82 -5.25
N LEU A 432 18.20 3.65 -4.68
CA LEU A 432 17.13 2.79 -5.21
C LEU A 432 15.76 3.47 -5.15
N ASN A 433 15.46 4.23 -4.11
CA ASN A 433 14.20 4.96 -3.98
C ASN A 433 14.08 6.06 -5.03
N PHE A 434 15.14 6.81 -5.28
CA PHE A 434 15.18 7.80 -6.36
C PHE A 434 14.97 7.14 -7.74
N LEU A 435 15.70 6.06 -8.05
CA LEU A 435 15.55 5.30 -9.30
C LEU A 435 14.10 4.80 -9.48
N ASN A 436 13.56 4.15 -8.46
CA ASN A 436 12.20 3.60 -8.48
C ASN A 436 11.13 4.68 -8.58
N THR A 437 11.35 5.82 -7.94
CA THR A 437 10.40 6.95 -7.93
C THR A 437 10.37 7.65 -9.29
N ALA A 438 11.53 7.87 -9.92
CA ALA A 438 11.60 8.41 -11.28
C ALA A 438 10.84 7.51 -12.27
N ASP A 439 11.10 6.20 -12.24
CA ASP A 439 10.40 5.23 -13.06
C ASP A 439 8.89 5.20 -12.78
N TYR A 440 8.50 5.23 -11.51
CA TYR A 440 7.11 5.27 -11.07
C TYR A 440 6.36 6.49 -11.58
N LEU A 441 6.91 7.70 -11.37
CA LEU A 441 6.30 8.96 -11.80
C LEU A 441 6.14 8.98 -13.33
N ASN A 442 7.23 8.69 -14.04
CA ASN A 442 7.27 8.66 -15.50
C ASN A 442 6.29 7.64 -16.12
N LYS A 443 6.20 6.41 -15.57
CA LYS A 443 5.22 5.40 -16.02
C LYS A 443 3.78 5.80 -15.67
N SER A 444 3.58 6.47 -14.55
CA SER A 444 2.25 6.88 -14.08
C SER A 444 1.67 8.06 -14.84
N ILE A 445 2.50 8.93 -15.43
CA ILE A 445 2.06 9.95 -16.39
C ILE A 445 1.33 9.30 -17.58
N VAL A 446 1.86 8.18 -18.09
CA VAL A 446 1.30 7.49 -19.26
C VAL A 446 0.12 6.58 -18.88
N LYS A 447 0.29 5.78 -17.83
CA LYS A 447 -0.69 4.74 -17.47
C LYS A 447 -0.72 4.50 -15.96
N PRO A 448 -1.41 5.38 -15.22
CA PRO A 448 -1.52 5.23 -13.78
C PRO A 448 -2.33 3.98 -13.40
N LYS A 449 -1.95 3.34 -12.28
CA LYS A 449 -2.65 2.17 -11.77
C LYS A 449 -4.03 2.59 -11.22
N ARG A 450 -5.08 1.82 -11.51
CA ARG A 450 -6.45 2.11 -11.02
C ARG A 450 -6.53 2.24 -9.50
N ILE A 451 -5.83 1.38 -8.77
CA ILE A 451 -5.81 1.42 -7.30
C ILE A 451 -5.19 2.73 -6.79
N SER A 452 -4.15 3.24 -7.46
CA SER A 452 -3.53 4.53 -7.11
C SER A 452 -4.49 5.70 -7.37
N LEU A 453 -5.23 5.67 -8.49
CA LEU A 453 -6.25 6.69 -8.79
C LEU A 453 -7.40 6.68 -7.77
N ILE A 454 -7.89 5.49 -7.38
CA ILE A 454 -8.95 5.34 -6.39
C ILE A 454 -8.47 5.75 -5.00
N SER A 455 -7.27 5.32 -4.60
CA SER A 455 -6.68 5.69 -3.31
C SER A 455 -6.45 7.21 -3.22
N ASN A 456 -6.10 7.85 -4.33
CA ASN A 456 -5.93 9.30 -4.33
C ASN A 456 -7.24 10.03 -4.09
N LEU A 457 -8.44 9.46 -4.27
CA LEU A 457 -9.72 10.14 -3.99
C LEU A 457 -9.85 10.60 -2.53
N VAL A 458 -9.11 9.99 -1.62
CA VAL A 458 -9.11 10.31 -0.18
C VAL A 458 -7.89 11.16 0.21
N ASN A 459 -7.05 11.60 -0.75
CA ASN A 459 -5.86 12.42 -0.48
C ASN A 459 -6.11 13.90 -0.74
N SER A 460 -5.50 14.80 0.06
CA SER A 460 -5.66 16.25 -0.09
C SER A 460 -4.97 16.80 -1.34
N HIS A 461 -3.86 16.18 -1.76
CA HIS A 461 -3.11 16.59 -2.95
C HIS A 461 -3.46 15.72 -4.16
N PRO A 462 -3.49 16.29 -5.38
CA PRO A 462 -3.50 15.51 -6.61
C PRO A 462 -2.27 14.59 -6.66
N PRO A 463 -2.30 13.50 -7.43
CA PRO A 463 -1.13 12.63 -7.59
C PRO A 463 0.05 13.44 -8.14
N THR A 464 1.25 13.21 -7.60
CA THR A 464 2.44 13.97 -7.98
C THR A 464 2.75 13.91 -9.47
N TYR A 465 2.50 12.78 -10.14
CA TYR A 465 2.64 12.68 -11.60
C TYR A 465 1.63 13.52 -12.40
N HIS A 466 0.50 13.91 -11.83
CA HIS A 466 -0.41 14.89 -12.45
C HIS A 466 0.03 16.32 -12.19
N ARG A 467 0.53 16.62 -10.97
CA ARG A 467 1.12 17.92 -10.62
C ARG A 467 2.31 18.25 -11.52
N ILE A 468 3.27 17.33 -11.67
CA ILE A 468 4.43 17.47 -12.55
C ILE A 468 4.01 17.86 -13.98
N VAL A 469 2.97 17.21 -14.50
CA VAL A 469 2.44 17.54 -15.84
C VAL A 469 1.81 18.92 -15.89
N ALA A 470 1.04 19.31 -14.87
CA ALA A 470 0.43 20.63 -14.78
C ALA A 470 1.46 21.77 -14.60
N ILE A 471 2.60 21.48 -13.98
CA ILE A 471 3.72 22.41 -13.80
C ILE A 471 4.52 22.57 -15.10
N LEU A 472 4.84 21.47 -15.79
CA LEU A 472 5.72 21.50 -16.97
C LEU A 472 5.00 21.78 -18.31
N ASP A 473 3.67 21.82 -18.32
CA ASP A 473 2.86 22.08 -19.51
C ASP A 473 1.66 22.99 -19.17
N ASN A 474 1.14 23.71 -20.17
CA ASN A 474 0.04 24.67 -20.03
C ASN A 474 -1.32 24.10 -20.45
N LYS A 475 -1.37 22.82 -20.83
CA LYS A 475 -2.61 22.15 -21.28
C LYS A 475 -3.60 21.83 -20.16
N LEU A 476 -3.18 21.88 -18.89
CA LEU A 476 -4.02 21.57 -17.74
C LEU A 476 -4.38 22.83 -16.95
N THR A 477 -5.67 23.02 -16.72
CA THR A 477 -6.17 23.96 -15.71
C THR A 477 -6.22 23.27 -14.34
N PRO A 478 -6.16 24.01 -13.22
CA PRO A 478 -6.26 23.42 -11.87
C PRO A 478 -7.52 22.56 -11.68
N THR A 479 -8.63 22.96 -12.29
CA THR A 479 -9.89 22.20 -12.28
C THR A 479 -9.81 20.89 -13.05
N LYS A 480 -9.16 20.88 -14.22
CA LYS A 480 -8.97 19.65 -15.01
C LYS A 480 -8.02 18.70 -14.29
N GLU A 481 -6.94 19.22 -13.72
CA GLU A 481 -5.96 18.46 -12.94
C GLU A 481 -6.62 17.73 -11.78
N MET A 482 -7.43 18.44 -10.98
CA MET A 482 -8.19 17.87 -9.87
C MET A 482 -9.06 16.67 -10.30
N LEU A 483 -9.65 16.72 -11.49
CA LEU A 483 -10.53 15.68 -12.01
C LEU A 483 -9.78 14.52 -12.70
N LEU A 484 -8.48 14.65 -13.00
CA LEU A 484 -7.72 13.61 -13.69
C LEU A 484 -7.77 12.24 -12.99
N PRO A 485 -7.68 12.12 -11.65
CA PRO A 485 -7.84 10.84 -10.95
C PRO A 485 -9.13 10.11 -11.33
N PHE A 486 -10.25 10.84 -11.44
CA PHE A 486 -11.55 10.29 -11.83
C PHE A 486 -11.61 9.97 -13.33
N ILE A 487 -11.20 10.93 -14.17
CA ILE A 487 -11.25 10.80 -15.64
C ILE A 487 -10.37 9.64 -16.12
N CYS A 488 -9.19 9.48 -15.52
CA CYS A 488 -8.21 8.45 -15.86
C CYS A 488 -8.56 7.05 -15.30
N LEU A 489 -9.67 6.85 -14.58
CA LEU A 489 -10.18 5.50 -14.30
C LEU A 489 -10.56 4.75 -15.60
N LYS A 490 -11.00 5.51 -16.61
CA LYS A 490 -11.32 5.00 -17.95
C LYS A 490 -10.05 4.86 -18.79
N ARG A 491 -9.79 3.64 -19.27
CA ARG A 491 -8.57 3.31 -20.06
C ARG A 491 -8.42 4.11 -21.36
N SER A 492 -9.51 4.55 -21.99
CA SER A 492 -9.43 5.38 -23.20
C SER A 492 -8.92 6.78 -22.88
N LYS A 493 -9.33 7.35 -21.74
CA LYS A 493 -8.87 8.66 -21.28
C LYS A 493 -7.40 8.61 -20.84
N GLN A 494 -6.95 7.53 -20.20
CA GLN A 494 -5.52 7.33 -19.90
C GLN A 494 -4.64 7.46 -21.16
N ARG A 495 -5.06 6.89 -22.30
CA ARG A 495 -4.29 6.98 -23.55
C ARG A 495 -4.28 8.39 -24.13
N TYR A 496 -5.45 9.03 -24.14
CA TYR A 496 -5.57 10.42 -24.60
C TYR A 496 -4.63 11.34 -23.83
N TYR A 497 -4.67 11.28 -22.49
CA TYR A 497 -3.82 12.09 -21.63
C TYR A 497 -2.35 11.67 -21.68
N GLY A 498 -2.06 10.37 -21.76
CA GLY A 498 -0.69 9.89 -21.95
C GLY A 498 -0.04 10.44 -23.23
N ASN A 499 -0.80 10.59 -24.32
CA ASN A 499 -0.31 11.26 -25.54
C ASN A 499 -0.19 12.78 -25.34
N LEU A 500 -1.20 13.39 -24.71
CA LEU A 500 -1.23 14.85 -24.46
C LEU A 500 -0.03 15.33 -23.63
N PHE A 501 0.43 14.48 -22.71
CA PHE A 501 1.47 14.77 -21.71
C PHE A 501 2.88 14.39 -22.14
N GLU A 502 3.10 13.93 -23.38
CA GLU A 502 4.41 13.43 -23.81
C GLU A 502 5.51 14.52 -23.73
N HIS A 503 5.16 15.78 -24.01
CA HIS A 503 6.09 16.92 -23.85
C HIS A 503 6.50 17.14 -22.38
N ALA A 504 5.53 17.22 -21.46
CA ALA A 504 5.79 17.36 -20.03
C ALA A 504 6.63 16.19 -19.50
N ARG A 505 6.33 14.98 -19.98
CA ARG A 505 7.07 13.76 -19.65
C ARG A 505 8.52 13.84 -20.11
N GLY A 506 8.78 14.36 -21.31
CA GLY A 506 10.13 14.62 -21.84
C GLY A 506 10.93 15.52 -20.89
N LYS A 507 10.39 16.69 -20.56
CA LYS A 507 11.02 17.64 -19.61
C LYS A 507 11.28 17.02 -18.24
N PHE A 508 10.33 16.24 -17.71
CA PHE A 508 10.51 15.58 -16.42
C PHE A 508 11.69 14.59 -16.44
N LYS A 509 11.93 13.89 -17.55
CA LYS A 509 13.06 12.94 -17.68
C LYS A 509 14.40 13.66 -17.56
N GLU A 510 14.54 14.81 -18.22
CA GLU A 510 15.74 15.64 -18.15
C GLU A 510 15.97 16.10 -16.71
N ILE A 511 14.96 16.77 -16.10
CA ILE A 511 15.04 17.27 -14.72
C ILE A 511 15.37 16.17 -13.72
N ALA A 512 14.71 15.01 -13.82
CA ALA A 512 14.93 13.90 -12.91
C ALA A 512 16.33 13.29 -13.08
N SER A 513 16.81 13.17 -14.32
CA SER A 513 18.15 12.61 -14.61
C SER A 513 19.25 13.55 -14.16
N ASP A 514 19.10 14.85 -14.39
CA ASP A 514 20.06 15.87 -13.95
C ASP A 514 20.18 15.88 -12.43
N LYS A 515 19.04 15.95 -11.74
CA LYS A 515 18.98 15.89 -10.28
C LYS A 515 19.61 14.62 -9.74
N PHE A 516 19.31 13.46 -10.34
CA PHE A 516 19.86 12.18 -9.89
C PHE A 516 21.39 12.14 -10.02
N ARG A 517 21.93 12.67 -11.12
CA ARG A 517 23.38 12.76 -11.35
C ARG A 517 24.05 13.71 -10.37
N GLU A 518 23.45 14.88 -10.13
CA GLU A 518 23.94 15.87 -9.16
C GLU A 518 23.93 15.30 -7.73
N HIS A 519 22.82 14.70 -7.30
CA HIS A 519 22.63 14.24 -5.92
C HIS A 519 23.51 13.05 -5.53
N PHE A 520 23.77 12.13 -6.47
CA PHE A 520 24.58 10.93 -6.22
C PHE A 520 25.96 10.96 -6.87
N GLU A 521 26.37 12.12 -7.43
CA GLU A 521 27.65 12.32 -8.12
C GLU A 521 27.91 11.30 -9.24
N ILE A 522 26.86 10.95 -10.00
CA ILE A 522 26.92 9.93 -11.05
C ILE A 522 27.19 10.59 -12.40
N GLN A 523 28.28 10.20 -13.06
CA GLN A 523 28.61 10.70 -14.40
C GLN A 523 27.67 10.13 -15.48
N ASN A 524 27.36 8.83 -15.40
CA ASN A 524 26.54 8.14 -16.40
C ASN A 524 25.65 7.06 -15.75
N ILE A 525 24.33 7.19 -15.94
CA ILE A 525 23.33 6.29 -15.35
C ILE A 525 23.36 4.92 -16.03
N ALA A 526 23.70 4.83 -17.32
CA ALA A 526 23.80 3.54 -18.01
C ALA A 526 24.92 2.67 -17.41
N THR A 527 26.08 3.28 -17.12
CA THR A 527 27.19 2.62 -16.40
C THR A 527 26.74 2.14 -15.02
N LEU A 528 26.05 3.00 -14.26
CA LEU A 528 25.48 2.59 -12.98
C LEU A 528 24.55 1.37 -13.11
N MET A 529 23.68 1.32 -14.13
CA MET A 529 22.80 0.16 -14.33
C MET A 529 23.58 -1.13 -14.65
N HIS A 530 24.73 -1.02 -15.34
CA HIS A 530 25.65 -2.13 -15.52
C HIS A 530 26.26 -2.59 -14.20
N ASP A 531 26.74 -1.66 -13.37
CA ASP A 531 27.35 -1.94 -12.07
C ASP A 531 26.35 -2.59 -11.09
N LEU A 532 25.10 -2.13 -11.10
CA LEU A 532 23.99 -2.74 -10.34
C LEU A 532 23.50 -4.08 -10.90
N LYS A 533 24.19 -4.62 -11.92
CA LYS A 533 23.89 -5.88 -12.59
C LYS A 533 22.44 -5.97 -13.05
N ARG A 534 21.87 -4.85 -13.51
CA ARG A 534 20.44 -4.74 -13.84
C ARG A 534 19.97 -5.72 -14.90
N ARG A 535 20.87 -6.14 -15.79
CA ARG A 535 20.59 -7.10 -16.88
C ARG A 535 20.11 -8.46 -16.35
N GLU A 536 20.50 -8.84 -15.14
CA GLU A 536 20.09 -10.11 -14.52
C GLU A 536 18.58 -10.21 -14.29
N LEU A 537 17.88 -9.08 -14.13
CA LEU A 537 16.41 -9.03 -14.02
C LEU A 537 15.70 -9.52 -15.29
N TYR A 538 16.42 -9.60 -16.40
CA TYR A 538 15.92 -10.03 -17.71
C TYR A 538 16.49 -11.36 -18.17
N LYS A 539 17.33 -12.03 -17.35
CA LYS A 539 18.05 -13.26 -17.74
C LYS A 539 17.11 -14.38 -18.22
N LEU A 540 15.93 -14.50 -17.59
CA LEU A 540 14.92 -15.52 -17.91
C LEU A 540 13.97 -15.10 -19.05
N GLU A 541 14.13 -13.88 -19.57
CA GLU A 541 13.29 -13.28 -20.60
C GLU A 541 14.03 -13.08 -21.92
N ILE A 542 15.36 -12.98 -21.89
CA ILE A 542 16.20 -12.89 -23.10
C ILE A 542 16.01 -14.16 -23.97
N GLU A 543 15.99 -13.96 -25.29
CA GLU A 543 15.73 -14.95 -26.35
C GLU A 543 14.30 -15.51 -26.41
N LYS A 544 13.40 -15.02 -25.56
CA LYS A 544 11.98 -15.39 -25.60
C LYS A 544 11.13 -14.47 -26.47
N ASP A 545 10.00 -15.00 -26.90
CA ASP A 545 9.02 -14.28 -27.71
C ASP A 545 8.01 -13.55 -26.82
N PHE A 546 7.64 -12.34 -27.23
CA PHE A 546 6.69 -11.51 -26.52
C PHE A 546 5.75 -10.80 -27.49
N ILE A 547 4.53 -10.56 -27.00
CA ILE A 547 3.64 -9.55 -27.58
C ILE A 547 3.97 -8.22 -26.93
N PHE A 548 4.59 -7.33 -27.70
CA PHE A 548 4.83 -5.97 -27.29
C PHE A 548 3.60 -5.13 -27.58
N LYS A 549 3.18 -4.34 -26.60
CA LYS A 549 2.04 -3.44 -26.71
C LYS A 549 2.43 -2.04 -26.28
N ASN A 550 2.29 -1.07 -27.17
CA ASN A 550 2.48 0.33 -26.85
C ASN A 550 1.36 0.80 -25.90
N LYS A 551 1.72 1.47 -24.81
CA LYS A 551 0.76 1.92 -23.78
C LYS A 551 -0.11 3.09 -24.25
N ILE A 552 0.39 3.90 -25.18
CA ILE A 552 -0.26 5.11 -25.72
C ILE A 552 -1.08 4.75 -26.97
N THR A 553 -0.42 4.30 -28.04
CA THR A 553 -1.07 4.00 -29.34
C THR A 553 -1.92 2.72 -29.27
N ASN A 554 -1.66 1.85 -28.30
CA ASN A 554 -2.28 0.52 -28.16
C ASN A 554 -2.00 -0.42 -29.35
N GLU A 555 -1.08 -0.04 -30.23
CA GLU A 555 -0.49 -0.90 -31.26
C GLU A 555 0.25 -2.06 -30.61
N ARG A 556 0.27 -3.18 -31.32
CA ARG A 556 0.87 -4.41 -30.85
C ARG A 556 1.60 -5.08 -31.98
N PHE A 557 2.68 -5.76 -31.63
CA PHE A 557 3.41 -6.60 -32.56
C PHE A 557 4.12 -7.73 -31.82
N LEU A 558 4.53 -8.71 -32.61
CA LEU A 558 5.24 -9.89 -32.16
C LEU A 558 6.75 -9.63 -32.24
N GLY A 559 7.48 -9.91 -31.18
CA GLY A 559 8.93 -9.75 -31.19
C GLY A 559 9.65 -10.66 -30.23
N LYS A 560 10.87 -11.05 -30.60
CA LYS A 560 11.81 -11.75 -29.73
C LYS A 560 12.69 -10.75 -29.01
N LEU A 561 12.75 -10.84 -27.68
CA LEU A 561 13.63 -10.00 -26.88
C LEU A 561 15.07 -10.50 -26.99
N LYS A 562 15.91 -9.81 -27.77
CA LYS A 562 17.30 -10.21 -27.99
C LYS A 562 18.21 -9.74 -26.88
N ASN A 563 18.03 -8.50 -26.42
CA ASN A 563 18.87 -7.94 -25.39
C ASN A 563 18.21 -6.72 -24.71
N ILE A 564 18.86 -6.21 -23.68
CA ILE A 564 18.56 -4.96 -23.00
C ILE A 564 19.76 -4.03 -23.17
N GLN A 565 19.50 -2.79 -23.55
CA GLN A 565 20.47 -1.70 -23.55
C GLN A 565 20.07 -0.71 -22.45
N PHE A 566 21.05 -0.17 -21.73
CA PHE A 566 20.80 0.86 -20.72
C PHE A 566 21.01 2.25 -21.29
N LYS A 567 20.12 3.18 -20.92
CA LYS A 567 20.20 4.58 -21.30
C LYS A 567 20.65 5.43 -20.13
N ASP A 568 21.27 6.55 -20.46
CA ASP A 568 21.59 7.62 -19.52
C ASP A 568 20.32 8.45 -19.20
N ASP A 569 19.32 7.80 -18.62
CA ASP A 569 18.01 8.37 -18.27
C ASP A 569 17.46 7.62 -17.05
N VAL A 570 17.22 8.33 -15.94
CA VAL A 570 16.75 7.72 -14.68
C VAL A 570 15.31 7.20 -14.77
N CYS A 571 14.49 7.80 -15.63
CA CYS A 571 13.08 7.47 -15.82
C CYS A 571 12.86 6.31 -16.81
N ASP A 572 13.73 6.19 -17.81
CA ASP A 572 13.68 5.20 -18.91
C ASP A 572 15.00 4.44 -19.06
N THR A 573 15.55 3.97 -17.94
CA THR A 573 16.84 3.26 -17.88
C THR A 573 16.94 2.07 -18.84
N ASP A 574 15.86 1.31 -19.03
CA ASP A 574 15.86 0.09 -19.83
C ASP A 574 15.28 0.29 -21.24
N GLU A 575 16.06 -0.08 -22.26
CA GLU A 575 15.62 -0.21 -23.65
C GLU A 575 15.70 -1.65 -24.14
N TYR A 576 14.58 -2.15 -24.67
CA TYR A 576 14.48 -3.50 -25.21
C TYR A 576 14.98 -3.54 -26.65
N ILE A 577 15.95 -4.39 -26.94
CA ILE A 577 16.38 -4.72 -28.30
C ILE A 577 15.52 -5.91 -28.75
N VAL A 578 14.59 -5.66 -29.67
CA VAL A 578 13.55 -6.60 -30.07
C VAL A 578 13.64 -6.90 -31.56
N LYS A 579 13.81 -8.18 -31.92
CA LYS A 579 13.67 -8.63 -33.30
C LYS A 579 12.20 -8.92 -33.59
N ASN A 580 11.57 -8.11 -34.43
CA ASN A 580 10.18 -8.33 -34.84
C ASN A 580 10.09 -9.61 -35.69
N LEU A 581 9.17 -10.49 -35.33
CA LEU A 581 9.06 -11.81 -35.95
C LEU A 581 8.37 -11.78 -37.32
N ASN A 582 7.62 -10.72 -37.64
CA ASN A 582 6.88 -10.61 -38.90
C ASN A 582 7.75 -10.08 -40.04
N ASN A 583 8.70 -9.18 -39.75
CA ASN A 583 9.54 -8.52 -40.76
C ASN A 583 11.05 -8.67 -40.52
N ASN A 584 11.46 -9.41 -39.48
CA ASN A 584 12.85 -9.61 -39.07
C ASN A 584 13.66 -8.34 -38.73
N LYS A 585 13.03 -7.16 -38.66
CA LYS A 585 13.71 -5.91 -38.29
C LYS A 585 13.95 -5.84 -36.77
N ILE A 586 15.04 -5.20 -36.38
CA ILE A 586 15.37 -4.94 -34.98
C ILE A 586 14.81 -3.57 -34.59
N TYR A 587 14.12 -3.52 -33.46
CA TYR A 587 13.55 -2.31 -32.88
C TYR A 587 14.11 -2.09 -31.48
N ASN A 588 14.44 -0.84 -31.18
CA ASN A 588 14.82 -0.38 -29.86
C ASN A 588 13.58 0.23 -29.18
N LEU A 589 13.08 -0.44 -28.15
CA LEU A 589 11.83 -0.08 -27.49
C LEU A 589 12.08 0.38 -26.06
N VAL A 590 11.73 1.63 -25.79
CA VAL A 590 11.79 2.18 -24.44
C VAL A 590 10.82 1.45 -23.50
N SER A 591 11.32 0.78 -22.47
CA SER A 591 10.56 -0.14 -21.62
C SER A 591 9.31 0.48 -20.99
N SER A 592 9.37 1.75 -20.61
CA SER A 592 8.25 2.47 -19.99
C SER A 592 7.08 2.71 -20.93
N LYS A 593 7.30 2.77 -22.25
CA LYS A 593 6.24 2.96 -23.26
C LYS A 593 5.55 1.65 -23.64
N TYR A 594 6.16 0.50 -23.32
CA TYR A 594 5.66 -0.81 -23.72
C TYR A 594 5.26 -1.69 -22.55
N THR A 595 4.23 -2.51 -22.75
CA THR A 595 3.98 -3.69 -21.94
C THR A 595 4.30 -4.91 -22.78
N LYS A 596 4.98 -5.90 -22.20
CA LYS A 596 5.25 -7.19 -22.84
C LYS A 596 4.45 -8.30 -22.19
N SER A 597 4.08 -9.29 -22.98
CA SER A 597 3.41 -10.51 -22.52
C SER A 597 4.10 -11.69 -23.20
N GLU A 598 4.69 -12.57 -22.42
CA GLU A 598 5.45 -13.72 -22.92
C GLU A 598 4.54 -14.65 -23.71
N ILE A 599 5.08 -15.15 -24.81
CA ILE A 599 4.46 -16.13 -25.68
C ILE A 599 5.52 -17.13 -26.15
N SER A 600 5.07 -18.30 -26.58
CA SER A 600 5.89 -19.37 -27.10
C SER A 600 5.19 -19.89 -28.34
N LEU A 601 5.66 -19.44 -29.50
CA LEU A 601 5.11 -19.89 -30.78
C LEU A 601 5.44 -21.35 -31.01
N LYS A 602 4.55 -22.06 -31.70
CA LYS A 602 4.62 -23.50 -31.99
C LYS A 602 4.55 -24.40 -30.75
N ASP A 603 4.28 -23.80 -29.59
CA ASP A 603 4.16 -24.49 -28.31
C ASP A 603 2.70 -24.84 -28.01
N HIS A 604 2.50 -25.76 -27.07
CA HIS A 604 1.19 -26.20 -26.64
C HIS A 604 0.74 -25.43 -25.40
N TYR A 605 -0.54 -25.09 -25.37
CA TYR A 605 -1.20 -24.38 -24.29
C TYR A 605 -2.46 -25.11 -23.86
N TYR A 606 -2.68 -25.19 -22.55
CA TYR A 606 -3.93 -25.72 -22.02
C TYR A 606 -4.99 -24.62 -21.91
N ILE A 607 -5.93 -24.56 -22.86
CA ILE A 607 -7.02 -23.58 -22.87
C ILE A 607 -8.29 -24.19 -22.26
N LYS A 608 -8.94 -23.41 -21.38
CA LYS A 608 -10.08 -23.91 -20.59
C LYS A 608 -11.33 -24.08 -21.46
N LYS A 609 -11.70 -25.35 -21.69
CA LYS A 609 -12.87 -25.92 -22.41
C LYS A 609 -12.45 -26.61 -23.71
N GLU A 610 -11.41 -26.11 -24.36
CA GLU A 610 -10.93 -26.57 -25.66
C GLU A 610 -9.77 -27.58 -25.54
N GLY A 611 -9.12 -27.69 -24.38
CA GLY A 611 -8.07 -28.68 -24.15
C GLY A 611 -6.67 -28.17 -24.50
N ILE A 612 -5.81 -29.08 -24.96
CA ILE A 612 -4.45 -28.74 -25.40
C ILE A 612 -4.55 -28.20 -26.82
N LEU A 613 -4.05 -26.98 -27.03
CA LEU A 613 -4.02 -26.33 -28.32
C LEU A 613 -2.61 -25.86 -28.64
N LYS A 614 -2.15 -26.09 -29.88
CA LYS A 614 -0.87 -25.61 -30.37
C LYS A 614 -1.02 -24.18 -30.89
N LEU A 615 -0.26 -23.23 -30.35
CA LEU A 615 -0.26 -21.86 -30.84
C LEU A 615 0.62 -21.78 -32.09
N VAL A 616 0.02 -21.70 -33.27
CA VAL A 616 0.76 -21.69 -34.54
C VAL A 616 1.20 -20.29 -34.93
N ASN A 617 0.28 -19.32 -34.84
CA ASN A 617 0.55 -17.94 -35.24
C ASN A 617 -0.22 -16.92 -34.39
N VAL A 618 0.18 -15.66 -34.50
CA VAL A 618 -0.54 -14.51 -33.95
C VAL A 618 -0.64 -13.45 -35.04
N GLU A 619 -1.79 -13.37 -35.71
CA GLU A 619 -1.98 -12.43 -36.82
C GLU A 619 -2.73 -11.17 -36.40
N ILE A 620 -2.47 -10.09 -37.11
CA ILE A 620 -3.18 -8.83 -36.96
C ILE A 620 -4.44 -8.90 -37.81
N ASN A 621 -5.60 -8.96 -37.18
CA ASN A 621 -6.88 -8.88 -37.86
C ASN A 621 -7.03 -7.52 -38.58
N PRO A 622 -7.12 -7.50 -39.93
CA PRO A 622 -7.13 -6.26 -40.72
C PRO A 622 -8.29 -5.34 -40.34
N ASN A 623 -9.45 -5.91 -40.02
CA ASN A 623 -10.68 -5.17 -39.78
C ASN A 623 -10.79 -4.54 -38.39
N LYS A 624 -9.89 -4.89 -37.45
CA LYS A 624 -10.02 -4.47 -36.03
C LYS A 624 -8.76 -3.91 -35.38
N LYS A 625 -7.60 -3.86 -36.06
CA LYS A 625 -6.28 -3.56 -35.44
C LYS A 625 -6.05 -4.40 -34.17
N LYS A 626 -6.54 -5.63 -34.15
CA LYS A 626 -6.48 -6.55 -33.00
C LYS A 626 -5.67 -7.78 -33.40
N LEU A 627 -4.81 -8.23 -32.50
CA LEU A 627 -4.13 -9.52 -32.65
C LEU A 627 -5.11 -10.63 -32.25
N ASP A 628 -5.21 -11.65 -33.09
CA ASP A 628 -5.94 -12.88 -32.81
C ASP A 628 -4.93 -14.03 -32.71
N PHE A 629 -5.16 -14.95 -31.77
CA PHE A 629 -4.35 -16.15 -31.61
C PHE A 629 -4.89 -17.24 -32.54
N TYR A 630 -3.99 -17.84 -33.31
CA TYR A 630 -4.28 -18.97 -34.19
C TYR A 630 -3.81 -20.23 -33.50
N PHE A 631 -4.77 -20.98 -33.00
CA PHE A 631 -4.54 -22.28 -32.42
C PHE A 631 -4.90 -23.38 -33.40
N VAL A 632 -4.22 -24.51 -33.28
CA VAL A 632 -4.59 -25.77 -33.94
C VAL A 632 -4.83 -26.79 -32.84
N ASP A 633 -5.95 -27.51 -32.91
CA ASP A 633 -6.23 -28.63 -32.01
C ASP A 633 -5.43 -29.89 -32.40
N ASN A 634 -5.61 -30.98 -31.66
CA ASN A 634 -4.91 -32.24 -31.96
C ASN A 634 -5.39 -32.89 -33.27
N ASP A 635 -6.59 -32.54 -33.74
CA ASP A 635 -7.22 -33.07 -34.96
C ASP A 635 -6.89 -32.21 -36.20
N GLY A 636 -6.15 -31.12 -36.03
CA GLY A 636 -5.75 -30.21 -37.10
C GLY A 636 -6.75 -29.09 -37.39
N HIS A 637 -7.83 -28.94 -36.62
CA HIS A 637 -8.78 -27.84 -36.79
C HIS A 637 -8.23 -26.52 -36.25
N GLU A 638 -8.42 -25.46 -37.04
CA GLU A 638 -8.01 -24.11 -36.66
C GLU A 638 -9.03 -23.45 -35.72
N ILE A 639 -8.55 -22.96 -34.60
CA ILE A 639 -9.34 -22.24 -33.60
C ILE A 639 -8.81 -20.82 -33.45
N LEU A 640 -9.61 -19.86 -33.91
CA LEU A 640 -9.34 -18.43 -33.78
C LEU A 640 -9.83 -17.89 -32.44
N LYS A 641 -8.92 -17.26 -31.69
CA LYS A 641 -9.24 -16.70 -30.36
C LYS A 641 -8.78 -15.24 -30.21
N PRO A 642 -9.69 -14.29 -29.91
CA PRO A 642 -9.31 -12.89 -29.74
C PRO A 642 -8.41 -12.66 -28.52
N LEU A 643 -7.34 -11.86 -28.68
CA LEU A 643 -6.39 -11.57 -27.58
C LEU A 643 -7.01 -10.81 -26.40
N LYS A 644 -8.08 -10.05 -26.63
CA LYS A 644 -8.76 -9.30 -25.55
C LYS A 644 -9.47 -10.24 -24.56
N GLU A 645 -9.95 -11.37 -25.05
CA GLU A 645 -10.76 -12.34 -24.32
C GLU A 645 -9.93 -13.54 -23.87
N THR A 646 -8.82 -13.80 -24.55
CA THR A 646 -7.93 -14.93 -24.30
C THR A 646 -6.68 -14.47 -23.56
N LYS A 647 -6.62 -14.80 -22.26
CA LYS A 647 -5.38 -14.66 -21.48
C LYS A 647 -4.62 -15.97 -21.55
N LEU A 648 -3.44 -15.94 -22.16
CA LEU A 648 -2.61 -17.12 -22.29
C LEU A 648 -2.12 -17.59 -20.91
N PRO A 649 -2.32 -18.87 -20.56
CA PRO A 649 -1.57 -19.49 -19.48
C PRO A 649 -0.11 -19.66 -19.91
N ASN A 650 0.72 -20.15 -18.98
CA ASN A 650 2.06 -20.59 -19.35
C ASN A 650 2.02 -21.76 -20.34
N PRO A 651 3.03 -21.88 -21.22
CA PRO A 651 3.14 -23.00 -22.15
C PRO A 651 3.41 -24.32 -21.43
N ILE A 652 3.09 -25.43 -22.09
CA ILE A 652 3.35 -26.78 -21.58
C ILE A 652 4.87 -27.04 -21.49
N SER A 653 5.66 -26.52 -22.44
CA SER A 653 7.12 -26.62 -22.42
C SER A 653 7.77 -26.06 -21.14
N LEU A 654 7.14 -25.06 -20.50
CA LEU A 654 7.63 -24.54 -19.23
C LEU A 654 7.62 -25.63 -18.15
N ILE A 655 6.57 -26.45 -18.13
CA ILE A 655 6.46 -27.57 -17.17
C ILE A 655 7.48 -28.65 -17.52
N GLU A 656 7.59 -29.01 -18.81
CA GLU A 656 8.57 -29.99 -19.29
C GLU A 656 10.01 -29.58 -18.94
N SER A 657 10.29 -28.27 -18.98
CA SER A 657 11.61 -27.71 -18.63
C SER A 657 12.02 -27.91 -17.17
N PHE A 658 11.11 -28.35 -16.30
CA PHE A 658 11.45 -28.70 -14.91
C PHE A 658 12.22 -30.01 -14.81
N SER A 659 12.15 -30.88 -15.82
CA SER A 659 12.87 -32.15 -15.84
C SER A 659 14.38 -31.95 -15.67
N GLY A 660 14.97 -32.67 -14.72
CA GLY A 660 16.38 -32.59 -14.35
C GLY A 660 16.77 -31.43 -13.42
N LYS A 661 15.84 -30.53 -13.03
CA LYS A 661 16.14 -29.32 -12.26
C LYS A 661 15.66 -29.37 -10.81
N ASP A 662 16.21 -28.46 -10.01
CA ASP A 662 15.81 -28.23 -8.63
C ASP A 662 14.50 -27.44 -8.55
N ILE A 663 13.54 -27.98 -7.79
CA ILE A 663 12.25 -27.34 -7.51
C ILE A 663 12.10 -27.04 -6.02
N PHE A 664 11.31 -26.03 -5.71
CA PHE A 664 11.05 -25.61 -4.34
C PHE A 664 9.69 -26.13 -3.90
N PHE A 665 9.68 -27.28 -3.22
CA PHE A 665 8.47 -27.97 -2.81
C PHE A 665 8.11 -27.64 -1.37
N ASN A 666 6.92 -27.09 -1.16
CA ASN A 666 6.37 -26.83 0.16
C ASN A 666 5.64 -28.07 0.68
N ASN A 667 6.20 -28.67 1.74
CA ASN A 667 5.63 -29.81 2.45
C ASN A 667 5.34 -29.41 3.89
N LYS A 668 4.05 -29.30 4.25
CA LYS A 668 3.60 -28.95 5.62
C LYS A 668 4.30 -27.70 6.17
N GLY A 669 4.49 -26.70 5.32
CA GLY A 669 5.10 -25.43 5.66
C GLY A 669 6.63 -25.42 5.73
N LYS A 670 7.32 -26.52 5.39
CA LYS A 670 8.77 -26.56 5.13
C LYS A 670 8.99 -26.45 3.63
N THR A 671 9.86 -25.54 3.20
CA THR A 671 10.31 -25.48 1.81
C THR A 671 11.51 -26.41 1.64
N LEU A 672 11.35 -27.44 0.82
CA LEU A 672 12.38 -28.41 0.49
C LEU A 672 12.86 -28.17 -0.94
N ILE A 673 14.16 -28.37 -1.17
CA ILE A 673 14.73 -28.43 -2.51
C ILE A 673 14.69 -29.89 -2.93
N ILE A 674 13.98 -30.19 -4.02
CA ILE A 674 13.81 -31.54 -4.53
C ILE A 674 14.14 -31.53 -6.01
N LYS A 675 14.79 -32.59 -6.52
CA LYS A 675 15.07 -32.72 -7.95
C LYS A 675 13.85 -33.28 -8.67
N CYS A 676 13.41 -32.63 -9.73
CA CYS A 676 12.39 -33.16 -10.62
C CYS A 676 13.07 -34.11 -11.61
N SER A 677 12.89 -35.42 -11.45
CA SER A 677 13.56 -36.44 -12.26
C SER A 677 12.99 -36.52 -13.66
N ASN A 678 11.67 -36.37 -13.79
CA ASN A 678 10.98 -36.45 -15.07
C ASN A 678 9.60 -35.78 -15.03
N VAL A 679 9.09 -35.41 -16.20
CA VAL A 679 7.75 -34.85 -16.42
C VAL A 679 7.05 -35.71 -17.46
N LYS A 680 5.88 -36.24 -17.13
CA LYS A 680 5.04 -37.01 -18.06
C LYS A 680 3.82 -36.20 -18.44
N ILE A 681 3.72 -35.79 -19.71
CA ILE A 681 2.54 -35.10 -20.22
C ILE A 681 1.54 -36.14 -20.75
N SER A 682 0.32 -36.10 -20.22
CA SER A 682 -0.80 -36.95 -20.65
C SER A 682 -1.72 -36.19 -21.61
N GLU A 683 -2.47 -36.91 -22.45
CA GLU A 683 -3.53 -36.34 -23.30
C GLU A 683 -4.54 -35.56 -22.46
N VAL A 684 -4.94 -36.14 -21.32
CA VAL A 684 -5.67 -35.42 -20.30
C VAL A 684 -4.67 -34.62 -19.48
N PHE A 685 -4.39 -33.38 -19.90
CA PHE A 685 -3.36 -32.51 -19.30
C PHE A 685 -3.40 -32.39 -17.76
N LYS A 686 -4.57 -32.59 -17.15
CA LYS A 686 -4.72 -32.58 -15.68
C LYS A 686 -4.09 -33.79 -14.99
N GLU A 687 -4.06 -34.92 -15.68
CA GLU A 687 -3.46 -36.19 -15.25
C GLU A 687 -1.96 -36.25 -15.56
N SER A 688 -1.39 -35.25 -16.24
CA SER A 688 0.07 -35.13 -16.40
C SER A 688 0.76 -35.16 -15.03
N GLU A 689 1.94 -35.75 -14.96
CA GLU A 689 2.64 -36.05 -13.70
C GLU A 689 4.02 -35.39 -13.63
N LEU A 690 4.37 -34.92 -12.43
CA LEU A 690 5.73 -34.54 -12.07
C LEU A 690 6.32 -35.61 -11.16
N ILE A 691 7.48 -36.15 -11.53
CA ILE A 691 8.18 -37.20 -10.80
C ILE A 691 9.35 -36.55 -10.06
N PHE A 692 9.36 -36.70 -8.74
CA PHE A 692 10.37 -36.11 -7.86
C PHE A 692 11.24 -37.19 -7.22
N ASP A 693 12.54 -36.94 -7.10
CA ASP A 693 13.44 -37.73 -6.27
C ASP A 693 13.29 -37.29 -4.81
N GLU A 694 12.34 -37.87 -4.06
CA GLU A 694 12.23 -37.62 -2.62
C GLU A 694 13.34 -38.38 -1.88
N ILE A 695 13.99 -37.71 -0.92
CA ILE A 695 14.90 -38.34 0.03
C ILE A 695 14.11 -38.56 1.33
N PRO A 696 13.69 -39.78 1.67
CA PRO A 696 13.14 -40.13 2.97
C PRO A 696 14.21 -39.97 4.05
N GLN A 697 13.76 -39.96 5.30
CA GLN A 697 14.61 -39.85 6.49
C GLN A 697 15.68 -40.98 6.61
N ASN A 698 15.62 -42.02 5.77
CA ASN A 698 16.53 -43.18 5.76
C ASN A 698 17.57 -43.19 4.61
N GLY A 699 17.67 -42.15 3.78
CA GLY A 699 18.76 -42.02 2.79
C GLY A 699 18.58 -42.71 1.43
N GLU A 700 17.54 -43.52 1.21
CA GLU A 700 17.23 -44.11 -0.11
C GLU A 700 16.40 -43.16 -0.99
N LYS A 701 16.81 -42.86 -2.23
CA LYS A 701 16.00 -42.00 -3.12
C LYS A 701 14.73 -42.73 -3.58
N ILE A 702 13.56 -42.28 -3.13
CA ILE A 702 12.26 -42.79 -3.60
C ILE A 702 11.70 -41.82 -4.64
N LYS A 703 11.32 -42.34 -5.81
CA LYS A 703 10.62 -41.55 -6.83
C LYS A 703 9.14 -41.45 -6.47
N VAL A 704 8.66 -40.23 -6.27
CA VAL A 704 7.24 -39.96 -5.99
C VAL A 704 6.64 -39.20 -7.15
N SER A 705 5.51 -39.70 -7.68
CA SER A 705 4.78 -39.07 -8.76
C SER A 705 3.58 -38.27 -8.23
N TYR A 706 3.40 -37.04 -8.74
CA TYR A 706 2.28 -36.18 -8.40
C TYR A 706 1.58 -35.68 -9.67
N ALA A 707 0.27 -35.92 -9.77
CA ALA A 707 -0.54 -35.38 -10.86
C ALA A 707 -0.70 -33.84 -10.75
N LEU A 708 -0.68 -33.13 -11.88
CA LEU A 708 -0.81 -31.66 -11.94
C LEU A 708 -2.15 -31.18 -11.35
N LYS A 709 -3.22 -31.98 -11.43
CA LYS A 709 -4.51 -31.68 -10.81
C LYS A 709 -4.44 -31.55 -9.29
N ASP A 710 -3.42 -32.10 -8.63
CA ASP A 710 -3.26 -32.07 -7.18
C ASP A 710 -2.24 -31.03 -6.70
N LEU A 711 -1.60 -30.32 -7.64
CA LEU A 711 -0.55 -29.36 -7.38
C LEU A 711 -0.98 -27.91 -7.65
N ILE A 712 -0.32 -27.00 -6.93
CA ILE A 712 -0.36 -25.57 -7.16
C ILE A 712 1.08 -25.17 -7.49
N ILE A 713 1.30 -24.67 -8.69
CA ILE A 713 2.64 -24.36 -9.20
C ILE A 713 2.72 -22.86 -9.47
N LYS A 714 3.64 -22.19 -8.80
CA LYS A 714 3.97 -20.78 -8.98
C LYS A 714 5.35 -20.70 -9.66
N PRO A 715 5.42 -20.49 -10.97
CA PRO A 715 6.68 -20.52 -11.70
C PRO A 715 7.51 -19.26 -11.47
N LYS A 716 8.81 -19.37 -11.74
CA LYS A 716 9.84 -18.32 -11.77
C LYS A 716 10.23 -17.71 -10.43
N VAL A 717 9.28 -17.11 -9.72
CA VAL A 717 9.57 -16.36 -8.49
C VAL A 717 9.41 -17.27 -7.28
N ILE A 718 10.50 -17.46 -6.55
CA ILE A 718 10.52 -18.20 -5.29
C ILE A 718 10.47 -17.18 -4.15
N SER A 719 9.56 -17.38 -3.20
CA SER A 719 9.43 -16.52 -2.01
C SER A 719 9.32 -17.39 -0.78
N ILE A 720 10.26 -17.22 0.15
CA ILE A 720 10.42 -18.06 1.32
C ILE A 720 10.38 -17.17 2.55
N THR A 721 9.47 -17.48 3.47
CA THR A 721 9.37 -16.81 4.77
C THR A 721 10.29 -17.50 5.77
N ILE A 722 11.13 -16.73 6.45
CA ILE A 722 12.03 -17.22 7.51
C ILE A 722 11.28 -17.28 8.82
N LYS A 723 11.27 -18.46 9.44
CA LYS A 723 10.46 -18.74 10.64
C LYS A 723 11.31 -18.71 11.90
N LYS A 724 10.69 -18.30 13.01
CA LYS A 724 11.34 -18.27 14.33
C LYS A 724 11.65 -19.66 14.91
N SER A 725 10.95 -20.69 14.45
CA SER A 725 10.99 -22.01 15.09
C SER A 725 12.13 -22.86 14.54
N ASP A 726 12.89 -23.48 15.46
CA ASP A 726 14.05 -24.32 15.11
C ASP A 726 13.66 -25.57 14.27
N ILE A 727 12.38 -25.93 14.21
CA ILE A 727 11.84 -27.02 13.36
C ILE A 727 12.10 -26.78 11.86
N TYR A 728 12.19 -25.53 11.42
CA TYR A 728 12.38 -25.13 10.02
C TYR A 728 13.85 -24.86 9.68
N ARG A 729 14.74 -24.87 10.68
CA ARG A 729 16.12 -24.42 10.56
C ARG A 729 16.90 -25.18 9.49
N GLU A 730 16.75 -26.49 9.47
CA GLU A 730 17.45 -27.36 8.53
C GLU A 730 17.04 -27.08 7.08
N SER A 731 15.73 -26.93 6.81
CA SER A 731 15.24 -26.56 5.48
C SER A 731 15.73 -25.16 5.06
N GLU A 732 15.72 -24.21 5.99
CA GLU A 732 16.21 -22.85 5.74
C GLU A 732 17.72 -22.85 5.43
N GLN A 733 18.52 -23.64 6.16
CA GLN A 733 19.95 -23.82 5.90
C GLN A 733 20.23 -24.43 4.53
N ARG A 734 19.48 -25.45 4.10
CA ARG A 734 19.63 -26.04 2.77
C ARG A 734 19.36 -25.03 1.66
N ILE A 735 18.37 -24.15 1.84
CA ILE A 735 18.08 -23.07 0.90
C ILE A 735 19.22 -22.06 0.86
N LEU A 736 19.77 -21.67 2.02
CA LEU A 736 20.91 -20.76 2.08
C LEU A 736 22.15 -21.38 1.42
N ASN A 737 22.44 -22.66 1.64
CA ASN A 737 23.52 -23.37 0.92
C ASN A 737 23.30 -23.33 -0.59
N TRP A 738 22.08 -23.64 -1.04
CA TRP A 738 21.75 -23.57 -2.47
C TRP A 738 21.96 -22.17 -3.05
N LEU A 739 21.64 -21.11 -2.29
CA LEU A 739 21.89 -19.73 -2.71
C LEU A 739 23.38 -19.37 -2.76
N VAL A 740 24.20 -19.92 -1.85
CA VAL A 740 25.68 -19.80 -1.90
C VAL A 740 26.22 -20.49 -3.15
N GLU A 741 25.77 -21.70 -3.45
CA GLU A 741 26.24 -22.49 -4.58
C GLU A 741 25.85 -21.87 -5.93
N ASN A 742 24.60 -21.41 -6.05
CA ASN A 742 24.05 -20.92 -7.31
C ASN A 742 24.26 -19.42 -7.56
N GLN A 743 24.83 -18.68 -6.59
CA GLN A 743 25.10 -17.23 -6.66
C GLN A 743 23.96 -16.44 -7.31
N THR A 744 22.74 -16.64 -6.81
CA THR A 744 21.53 -16.03 -7.38
C THR A 744 21.22 -14.67 -6.73
N ARG A 745 20.91 -13.67 -7.56
CA ARG A 745 20.42 -12.36 -7.10
C ARG A 745 19.18 -12.54 -6.24
N THR A 746 19.31 -12.19 -4.96
CA THR A 746 18.31 -12.44 -3.92
C THR A 746 17.93 -11.14 -3.23
N TYR A 747 16.64 -10.98 -2.98
CA TYR A 747 16.07 -9.93 -2.14
C TYR A 747 15.91 -10.50 -0.73
N PHE A 748 16.61 -9.91 0.23
CA PHE A 748 16.55 -10.24 1.65
C PHE A 748 15.65 -9.22 2.34
N TYR A 749 14.48 -9.64 2.83
CA TYR A 749 13.54 -8.79 3.54
C TYR A 749 13.85 -8.78 5.03
N LEU A 750 13.90 -7.59 5.62
CA LEU A 750 14.32 -7.35 7.00
C LEU A 750 13.18 -6.77 7.83
N LYS A 751 13.09 -7.21 9.08
CA LYS A 751 12.17 -6.71 10.11
C LYS A 751 12.64 -5.36 10.67
N LYS A 752 12.81 -4.38 9.79
CA LYS A 752 13.23 -3.03 10.13
C LYS A 752 12.19 -2.01 9.65
N PRO A 753 12.01 -0.88 10.35
CA PRO A 753 11.09 0.16 9.93
C PRO A 753 11.58 0.91 8.67
N VAL A 754 12.90 1.01 8.51
CA VAL A 754 13.61 1.66 7.39
C VAL A 754 14.74 0.73 6.95
N ASN A 755 15.24 0.83 5.71
CA ASN A 755 16.22 -0.12 5.16
C ASN A 755 15.75 -1.58 5.32
N ASN A 756 14.48 -1.83 4.97
CA ASN A 756 13.77 -3.08 5.24
C ASN A 756 14.03 -4.17 4.19
N PHE A 757 14.94 -3.94 3.26
CA PHE A 757 15.44 -4.98 2.37
C PHE A 757 16.89 -4.73 1.98
N GLU A 758 17.56 -5.80 1.56
CA GLU A 758 18.88 -5.78 0.94
C GLU A 758 18.84 -6.63 -0.33
N ILE A 759 19.55 -6.22 -1.38
CA ILE A 759 19.61 -6.95 -2.66
C ILE A 759 21.05 -7.36 -2.89
N GLY A 760 21.30 -8.65 -3.14
CA GLY A 760 22.65 -9.13 -3.36
C GLY A 760 22.78 -10.62 -3.56
N TYR A 761 24.00 -11.11 -3.34
CA TYR A 761 24.41 -12.51 -3.47
C TYR A 761 24.89 -13.02 -2.11
N LEU A 762 24.46 -14.21 -1.75
CA LEU A 762 24.85 -14.83 -0.51
C LEU A 762 26.30 -15.35 -0.62
N LYS A 763 27.20 -14.87 0.24
CA LYS A 763 28.59 -15.35 0.33
C LYS A 763 28.69 -16.56 1.25
N ASP A 764 28.26 -16.40 2.49
CA ASP A 764 28.28 -17.43 3.52
C ASP A 764 27.21 -17.15 4.58
N PHE A 765 27.05 -18.08 5.52
CA PHE A 765 26.25 -17.87 6.72
C PHE A 765 26.83 -18.65 7.90
N LYS A 766 26.62 -18.15 9.12
CA LYS A 766 26.97 -18.88 10.35
C LYS A 766 25.76 -19.00 11.26
N PHE A 767 25.50 -20.22 11.72
CA PHE A 767 24.51 -20.51 12.75
C PHE A 767 25.20 -20.93 14.04
N TYR A 768 24.89 -20.24 15.13
CA TYR A 768 25.35 -20.60 16.46
C TYR A 768 24.23 -21.32 17.19
N PRO A 769 24.42 -22.58 17.62
CA PRO A 769 23.42 -23.31 18.39
C PRO A 769 23.21 -22.64 19.76
N LYS A 770 21.98 -22.69 20.28
CA LYS A 770 21.63 -22.10 21.59
C LYS A 770 22.46 -22.65 22.76
N SER A 771 23.04 -23.85 22.62
CA SER A 771 23.86 -24.52 23.64
C SER A 771 25.28 -23.95 23.79
N ALA A 772 25.79 -23.17 22.82
CA ALA A 772 27.15 -22.62 22.85
C ALA A 772 27.30 -21.35 23.73
N LYS A 773 26.25 -20.95 24.46
CA LYS A 773 26.30 -19.78 25.37
C LYS A 773 27.00 -20.05 26.71
N ASN A 774 27.40 -21.29 26.99
CA ASN A 774 27.93 -21.71 28.30
C ASN A 774 29.42 -22.13 28.29
N SER A 775 30.16 -22.05 27.18
CA SER A 775 31.60 -22.35 27.17
C SER A 775 32.41 -21.09 27.50
N GLN A 776 33.25 -21.16 28.54
CA GLN A 776 33.89 -20.02 29.21
C GLN A 776 35.16 -19.45 28.54
N ASP A 777 35.59 -19.92 27.37
CA ASP A 777 36.99 -19.67 26.93
C ASP A 777 37.20 -18.73 25.72
N GLU A 778 36.23 -17.91 25.33
CA GLU A 778 36.50 -16.81 24.38
C GLU A 778 35.81 -15.51 24.79
N PRO A 779 36.44 -14.34 24.56
CA PRO A 779 35.89 -13.05 24.99
C PRO A 779 34.50 -12.87 24.37
N GLN A 780 33.52 -12.55 25.22
CA GLN A 780 32.07 -12.45 24.96
C GLN A 780 31.71 -11.43 23.86
N THR A 781 32.14 -11.68 22.63
CA THR A 781 31.76 -10.95 21.42
C THR A 781 30.56 -11.65 20.80
N ASN A 782 29.37 -11.39 21.34
CA ASN A 782 28.08 -11.48 20.65
C ASN A 782 27.98 -12.52 19.50
N LEU A 783 28.05 -13.81 19.81
CA LEU A 783 27.85 -14.93 18.89
C LEU A 783 26.38 -15.01 18.42
N PHE A 784 25.98 -14.14 17.48
CA PHE A 784 24.66 -14.17 16.85
C PHE A 784 24.72 -14.83 15.48
N SER A 785 23.72 -15.64 15.14
CA SER A 785 23.63 -16.24 13.80
C SER A 785 23.43 -15.15 12.75
N TYR A 786 24.15 -15.22 11.64
CA TYR A 786 24.14 -14.18 10.60
C TYR A 786 24.30 -14.77 9.20
N VAL A 787 24.02 -13.92 8.21
CA VAL A 787 24.10 -14.18 6.78
C VAL A 787 24.97 -13.07 6.18
N ASN A 788 26.03 -13.43 5.45
CA ASN A 788 26.93 -12.49 4.78
C ASN A 788 26.51 -12.31 3.32
N VAL A 789 26.10 -11.11 2.95
CA VAL A 789 25.60 -10.79 1.60
C VAL A 789 26.54 -9.79 0.94
N LYS A 790 26.99 -10.10 -0.29
CA LYS A 790 27.58 -9.08 -1.16
C LYS A 790 26.45 -8.36 -1.87
N ASN A 791 26.18 -7.12 -1.50
CA ASN A 791 25.07 -6.38 -2.08
C ASN A 791 25.35 -6.00 -3.55
N ILE A 792 24.33 -5.54 -4.27
CA ILE A 792 24.45 -5.12 -5.68
C ILE A 792 25.34 -3.89 -5.88
N PHE A 793 25.70 -3.18 -4.80
CA PHE A 793 26.66 -2.07 -4.79
C PHE A 793 28.10 -2.55 -4.50
N GLY A 794 28.32 -3.86 -4.39
CA GLY A 794 29.62 -4.46 -4.16
C GLY A 794 30.07 -4.50 -2.69
N LYS A 795 29.27 -3.97 -1.75
CA LYS A 795 29.57 -3.92 -0.32
C LYS A 795 29.24 -5.24 0.37
N ASP A 796 30.04 -5.60 1.37
CA ASP A 796 29.77 -6.75 2.23
C ASP A 796 28.88 -6.35 3.40
N VAL A 797 27.68 -6.94 3.45
CA VAL A 797 26.63 -6.64 4.44
C VAL A 797 26.38 -7.88 5.29
N LYS A 798 26.59 -7.74 6.61
CA LYS A 798 26.32 -8.80 7.58
C LYS A 798 24.92 -8.63 8.16
N ILE A 799 24.02 -9.53 7.80
CA ILE A 799 22.61 -9.50 8.21
C ILE A 799 22.38 -10.46 9.37
N PRO A 800 21.95 -9.98 10.55
CA PRO A 800 21.56 -10.88 11.64
C PRO A 800 20.39 -11.78 11.22
N TYR A 801 20.48 -13.08 11.48
CA TYR A 801 19.43 -14.02 11.06
C TYR A 801 18.07 -13.69 11.70
N LYS A 802 18.07 -13.17 12.94
CA LYS A 802 16.84 -12.81 13.66
C LYS A 802 16.06 -11.66 12.98
N SER A 803 16.76 -10.76 12.31
CA SER A 803 16.14 -9.65 11.57
C SER A 803 15.63 -10.07 10.19
N LEU A 804 16.00 -11.24 9.68
CA LEU A 804 15.52 -11.73 8.39
C LEU A 804 14.05 -12.17 8.50
N GLU A 805 13.19 -11.56 7.69
CA GLU A 805 11.77 -11.90 7.55
C GLU A 805 11.56 -12.97 6.48
N GLY A 806 12.24 -12.81 5.35
CA GLY A 806 12.03 -13.63 4.18
C GLY A 806 13.07 -13.35 3.12
N LEU A 807 13.05 -14.19 2.09
CA LEU A 807 13.92 -14.07 0.93
C LEU A 807 13.13 -14.36 -0.34
N SER A 808 13.46 -13.66 -1.42
CA SER A 808 12.91 -13.95 -2.73
C SER A 808 13.95 -13.84 -3.84
N PHE A 809 13.81 -14.69 -4.85
CA PHE A 809 14.72 -14.76 -5.99
C PHE A 809 14.03 -15.39 -7.20
N GLU A 810 14.61 -15.15 -8.39
CA GLU A 810 14.11 -15.69 -9.65
C GLU A 810 14.91 -16.91 -10.11
N THR A 811 14.16 -17.92 -10.56
CA THR A 811 14.64 -19.22 -11.05
C THR A 811 13.93 -19.58 -12.36
N ASP A 812 14.47 -20.52 -13.10
CA ASP A 812 13.82 -21.09 -14.28
C ASP A 812 12.85 -22.24 -13.93
N THR A 813 12.67 -22.54 -12.65
CA THR A 813 11.77 -23.58 -12.14
C THR A 813 10.55 -22.97 -11.42
N ALA A 814 10.05 -23.62 -10.36
CA ALA A 814 8.83 -23.23 -9.70
C ALA A 814 8.80 -23.54 -8.20
N TYR A 815 7.97 -22.76 -7.50
CA TYR A 815 7.51 -23.08 -6.16
C TYR A 815 6.23 -23.91 -6.24
N ILE A 816 6.26 -25.12 -5.68
CA ILE A 816 5.20 -26.12 -5.80
C ILE A 816 4.63 -26.44 -4.41
N GLN A 817 3.31 -26.58 -4.33
CA GLN A 817 2.63 -27.03 -3.11
C GLN A 817 1.44 -27.94 -3.44
N ARG A 818 1.10 -28.85 -2.52
CA ARG A 818 -0.07 -29.74 -2.68
C ARG A 818 -1.37 -29.00 -2.38
N LYS A 819 -2.38 -29.20 -3.22
CA LYS A 819 -3.74 -28.66 -3.00
C LYS A 819 -4.40 -29.20 -1.74
N ALA A 820 -4.11 -30.43 -1.37
CA ALA A 820 -4.63 -31.05 -0.14
C ALA A 820 -4.19 -30.30 1.13
N GLU A 821 -3.07 -29.57 1.06
CA GLU A 821 -2.53 -28.78 2.17
C GLU A 821 -3.10 -27.35 2.22
N THR A 822 -3.85 -26.95 1.19
CA THR A 822 -4.49 -25.64 1.08
C THR A 822 -5.96 -25.70 1.56
N SER A 823 -6.43 -24.61 2.16
CA SER A 823 -7.84 -24.46 2.57
C SER A 823 -8.79 -24.26 1.39
N LEU A 824 -10.09 -24.49 1.61
CA LEU A 824 -11.15 -24.26 0.62
C LEU A 824 -11.18 -22.79 0.18
N PHE A 825 -11.08 -21.86 1.13
CA PHE A 825 -11.13 -20.44 0.83
C PHE A 825 -9.90 -19.97 0.04
N SER A 826 -8.71 -20.48 0.39
CA SER A 826 -7.48 -20.22 -0.39
C SER A 826 -7.55 -20.79 -1.81
N LYS A 827 -8.19 -21.96 -2.01
CA LYS A 827 -8.45 -22.53 -3.35
C LYS A 827 -9.33 -21.61 -4.21
N LEU A 828 -10.37 -20.99 -3.64
CA LEU A 828 -11.16 -19.98 -4.33
C LEU A 828 -10.28 -18.78 -4.75
N GLY A 829 -9.39 -18.33 -3.85
CA GLY A 829 -8.39 -17.31 -4.16
C GLY A 829 -7.53 -17.64 -5.38
N TYR A 830 -7.05 -18.89 -5.50
CA TYR A 830 -6.26 -19.32 -6.66
C TYR A 830 -7.08 -19.42 -7.95
N ILE A 831 -8.37 -19.75 -7.87
CA ILE A 831 -9.28 -19.72 -9.03
C ILE A 831 -9.43 -18.29 -9.54
N PHE A 832 -9.61 -17.33 -8.64
CA PHE A 832 -9.63 -15.90 -9.00
C PHE A 832 -8.29 -15.46 -9.59
N LEU A 833 -7.17 -15.80 -8.94
CA LEU A 833 -5.83 -15.46 -9.43
C LEU A 833 -5.61 -16.00 -10.84
N LYS A 834 -5.92 -17.27 -11.10
CA LYS A 834 -5.84 -17.89 -12.43
C LYS A 834 -6.71 -17.17 -13.47
N LYS A 835 -7.93 -16.78 -13.12
CA LYS A 835 -8.83 -16.04 -14.03
C LYS A 835 -8.25 -14.67 -14.41
N PHE A 836 -7.56 -14.02 -13.47
CA PHE A 836 -7.01 -12.69 -13.69
C PHE A 836 -5.60 -12.68 -14.30
N LYS A 837 -4.74 -13.63 -13.92
CA LYS A 837 -3.32 -13.76 -14.29
C LYS A 837 -2.92 -15.25 -14.42
N PRO A 838 -3.35 -15.93 -15.49
CA PRO A 838 -3.13 -17.38 -15.68
C PRO A 838 -1.65 -17.76 -15.89
N ASP A 839 -0.80 -16.80 -16.26
CA ASP A 839 0.66 -16.89 -16.38
C ASP A 839 1.37 -16.99 -15.01
N LYS A 840 0.74 -16.51 -13.94
CA LYS A 840 1.36 -16.50 -12.61
C LYS A 840 1.18 -17.78 -11.80
N ILE A 841 0.28 -18.67 -12.23
CA ILE A 841 -0.08 -19.84 -11.46
C ILE A 841 -0.66 -20.94 -12.36
N PHE A 842 -0.16 -22.17 -12.21
CA PHE A 842 -0.87 -23.34 -12.70
C PHE A 842 -1.76 -23.90 -11.59
N TYR A 843 -3.07 -23.86 -11.84
CA TYR A 843 -4.10 -24.41 -10.95
C TYR A 843 -5.20 -25.07 -11.80
N LEU A 844 -5.23 -26.40 -11.84
CA LEU A 844 -6.16 -27.16 -12.70
C LEU A 844 -7.35 -27.70 -11.88
N ASN A 845 -8.54 -27.06 -11.90
CA ASN A 845 -9.86 -27.63 -11.54
C ASN A 845 -11.02 -26.63 -11.78
N LYS A 846 -12.26 -27.12 -11.85
CA LYS A 846 -13.49 -26.34 -11.60
C LYS A 846 -13.85 -26.49 -10.12
N VAL A 847 -14.54 -25.49 -9.55
CA VAL A 847 -15.06 -25.52 -8.17
C VAL A 847 -15.80 -26.82 -7.94
#